data_AF-A0AAN7UDX0-F1
#
_entry.id   AF-A0AAN7UDX0-F1
#
_cell.length_a   1.000
_cell.length_b   1.000
_cell.length_c   1.000
_cell.angle_alpha   90.00
_cell.angle_beta   90.00
_cell.angle_gamma   90.00
#
_symmetry.space_group_name_H-M   'P 1'
#
loop_
_entity.id
_entity.type
_entity.pdbx_description
1 polymer ?
#
loop_
_entity_poly.entity_id
_entity_poly.type
_entity_poly.pdbx_seq_one_letter_code
_entity_poly.pdbx_strand_id
1 'polypeptide(L)'
;MSEPSESGSINSSNYNSLSAGSPLPLQDLFNGAETKCQSHYLQSRINTNYEQVKQQLKESAEKKNSSKIYSSLQHLTYYKVEKDLLETILRIIDITDDKKTLRLAYYFMGEISQFKHLINNSAEIKNITTIFNKEMQHKDISRKVVSLKTTASVAPNDVLIDANILEVISGILRKVGEDPDKTQKKKGFFTRATTDLGRERSLLQYSCFVACRNRYKNNPSLFMPIVEGIKCVDPVGARHAVSLTFNYALENPSTVAATTKRFIPLLKANKGKEAVYLIDPFARRNFIKLCGHLAASPSPIGNVITPENKDFFQSICQSIMDAHLSVAFYAINVLSKFSWPTLESAHIDAIQFDSELPHFESLAFQTSLIVGICNKMKIGFNTYSIGAYSNYSMQHGHHPHYHQGGSGTVGGSVPSSSSSSSSSSSSTTSMSSALASGSSSTSNQQLLLVQQQQQLLLLQQSNPFLHLACKLISVLSQSYVKYSYPKDSKTQQPLVGDWSFDEKQYQRQSVYPYHHNLSPFTGLPNPISNNNNNNNNNTSKDQQSSTPTSTSSSTTTSSSSTTNHPFSSLTPFILNLLNISPSISIRIQALKALVWLCPSNLDQSKLYLETFRSQLRDPYHPTHMFKELFLELYKRIIATPILSPMILELIYDWIDIIPSKCDTSLICEIWKTIVDFGKVFAREKLLASIFKILDRVVHPDFRVVAMEIQKDIIKFLGDYSNQITYEQPSRFEQCKSRSGSNQQQDISNMSLNSIILRLEQYSIFSPWQIRLESIDSLAKIAFQSSTVVKVHVYNFLTLVPNESHGWTAVKSNTSIIVNTLDQLLSLRAKWLPLFKSDLSQNQIKDLKNDHTNLCLQIGLFFDQLSFDYLPLGIDSKKYIFSK
;
A
#
# COMPACT_ATOMS: atom_id res chain seq x y z
N MET A 1 26.41 -37.64 56.02
CA MET A 1 26.02 -37.51 57.45
C MET A 1 24.85 -36.55 57.51
N SER A 2 23.91 -36.78 58.43
CA SER A 2 22.89 -35.82 58.89
C SER A 2 21.89 -35.26 57.84
N GLU A 3 20.79 -36.00 57.71
CA GLU A 3 19.38 -35.63 57.45
C GLU A 3 18.85 -34.30 58.07
N PRO A 4 17.58 -33.87 57.80
CA PRO A 4 16.64 -34.21 56.70
C PRO A 4 15.81 -33.01 56.15
N SER A 5 14.74 -33.32 55.39
CA SER A 5 13.52 -32.54 55.07
C SER A 5 13.62 -31.47 53.96
N GLU A 6 12.59 -31.23 53.14
CA GLU A 6 11.22 -31.79 53.11
C GLU A 6 10.72 -32.09 51.67
N SER A 7 9.57 -32.77 51.54
CA SER A 7 9.12 -33.41 50.29
C SER A 7 8.09 -32.62 49.47
N GLY A 8 8.12 -32.77 48.14
CA GLY A 8 7.10 -32.21 47.24
C GLY A 8 7.24 -32.74 45.79
N SER A 9 6.42 -33.73 45.41
CA SER A 9 6.57 -34.47 44.15
C SER A 9 5.93 -33.80 42.93
N ILE A 10 6.66 -33.83 41.80
CA ILE A 10 6.20 -33.42 40.46
C ILE A 10 5.65 -34.63 39.70
N ASN A 11 4.46 -34.55 39.07
CA ASN A 11 4.31 -34.85 37.63
C ASN A 11 2.90 -34.68 37.02
N SER A 12 2.91 -34.50 35.69
CA SER A 12 1.81 -34.73 34.71
C SER A 12 0.52 -33.88 34.83
N SER A 13 -0.14 -33.48 33.74
CA SER A 13 0.26 -33.46 32.30
C SER A 13 -0.72 -32.62 31.48
N ASN A 14 -0.21 -31.86 30.50
CA ASN A 14 -0.66 -31.87 29.09
C ASN A 14 -0.09 -30.68 28.31
N TYR A 15 0.88 -30.93 27.43
CA TYR A 15 1.22 -30.02 26.34
C TYR A 15 0.32 -30.32 25.15
N ASN A 16 -0.20 -29.27 24.49
CA ASN A 16 -0.66 -29.38 23.11
C ASN A 16 -0.43 -28.05 22.37
N SER A 17 0.23 -28.17 21.21
CA SER A 17 0.42 -27.18 20.14
C SER A 17 -0.02 -25.71 20.38
N LEU A 18 0.95 -24.80 20.51
CA LEU A 18 0.78 -23.40 20.12
C LEU A 18 1.35 -23.19 18.71
N SER A 19 0.48 -22.91 17.75
CA SER A 19 0.87 -22.52 16.39
C SER A 19 1.30 -21.06 16.34
N ALA A 20 2.28 -20.73 15.50
CA ALA A 20 2.63 -19.35 15.22
C ALA A 20 1.59 -18.66 14.32
N GLY A 21 1.51 -17.32 14.39
CA GLY A 21 0.89 -16.50 13.35
C GLY A 21 -0.22 -15.53 13.77
N SER A 22 0.12 -14.44 14.48
CA SER A 22 -0.62 -13.17 14.45
C SER A 22 0.20 -12.04 15.09
N PRO A 23 0.61 -10.99 14.35
CA PRO A 23 1.19 -9.80 14.96
C PRO A 23 0.08 -8.96 15.62
N LEU A 24 0.17 -8.77 16.94
CA LEU A 24 -0.71 -7.85 17.67
C LEU A 24 -0.51 -6.40 17.17
N PRO A 25 -1.57 -5.58 17.08
CA PRO A 25 -1.46 -4.19 16.68
C PRO A 25 -0.76 -3.37 17.78
N LEU A 26 0.55 -3.12 17.60
CA LEU A 26 1.36 -2.24 18.45
C LEU A 26 0.73 -0.85 18.68
N GLN A 27 -0.15 -0.41 17.79
CA GLN A 27 -0.81 0.88 17.84
C GLN A 27 -1.77 1.06 19.04
N ASP A 28 -2.38 -0.03 19.54
CA ASP A 28 -3.24 0.04 20.73
C ASP A 28 -2.44 0.21 22.04
N LEU A 29 -1.19 -0.27 22.06
CA LEU A 29 -0.27 -0.12 23.19
C LEU A 29 0.20 1.34 23.36
N PHE A 30 0.48 2.05 22.26
CA PHE A 30 0.87 3.46 22.30
C PHE A 30 -0.31 4.41 22.61
N ASN A 31 -1.46 4.23 21.95
CA ASN A 31 -2.66 5.04 22.22
C ASN A 31 -3.12 4.90 23.69
N GLY A 32 -2.99 3.70 24.26
CA GLY A 32 -3.28 3.42 25.66
C GLY A 32 -2.23 3.92 26.67
N ALA A 33 -1.07 4.39 26.21
CA ALA A 33 -0.02 4.98 27.05
C ALA A 33 -0.15 6.50 27.13
N GLU A 34 -0.27 7.20 26.00
CA GLU A 34 -0.39 8.67 25.97
C GLU A 34 -1.62 9.17 26.75
N THR A 35 -2.77 8.50 26.57
CA THR A 35 -4.01 8.82 27.29
C THR A 35 -3.87 8.63 28.81
N LYS A 36 -3.14 7.61 29.27
CA LYS A 36 -2.83 7.41 30.69
C LYS A 36 -1.91 8.51 31.23
N CYS A 37 -0.82 8.83 30.52
CA CYS A 37 0.10 9.90 30.91
C CYS A 37 -0.60 11.27 31.01
N GLN A 38 -1.45 11.60 30.02
CA GLN A 38 -2.28 12.81 30.04
C GLN A 38 -3.22 12.82 31.26
N SER A 39 -3.87 11.69 31.58
CA SER A 39 -4.77 11.59 32.74
C SER A 39 -4.04 11.77 34.07
N HIS A 40 -2.88 11.13 34.27
CA HIS A 40 -2.08 11.27 35.49
C HIS A 40 -1.51 12.68 35.68
N TYR A 41 -1.08 13.35 34.60
CA TYR A 41 -0.62 14.74 34.64
C TYR A 41 -1.74 15.73 35.05
N LEU A 42 -2.97 15.45 34.65
CA LEU A 42 -4.13 16.27 35.04
C LEU A 42 -4.59 15.94 36.47
N GLN A 43 -4.57 14.67 36.86
CA GLN A 43 -4.85 14.24 38.25
C GLN A 43 -3.89 14.87 39.26
N SER A 44 -2.59 15.00 38.93
CA SER A 44 -1.59 15.61 39.83
C SER A 44 -1.75 17.12 40.05
N ARG A 45 -2.79 17.76 39.47
CA ARG A 45 -3.16 19.16 39.71
C ARG A 45 -4.45 19.34 40.51
N ILE A 46 -5.04 18.26 41.06
CA ILE A 46 -6.37 18.28 41.68
C ILE A 46 -6.31 17.68 43.09
N ASN A 47 -6.75 18.45 44.09
CA ASN A 47 -6.68 18.07 45.51
C ASN A 47 -7.79 17.08 45.96
N THR A 48 -8.38 16.30 45.06
CA THR A 48 -9.47 15.36 45.36
C THR A 48 -9.17 13.96 44.83
N ASN A 49 -9.51 12.92 45.59
CA ASN A 49 -9.49 11.54 45.13
C ASN A 49 -10.82 11.18 44.41
N TYR A 50 -10.79 10.17 43.55
CA TYR A 50 -11.97 9.67 42.82
C TYR A 50 -13.17 9.38 43.73
N GLU A 51 -12.96 8.63 44.82
CA GLU A 51 -14.03 8.32 45.78
C GLU A 51 -14.61 9.56 46.46
N GLN A 52 -13.82 10.62 46.66
CA GLN A 52 -14.34 11.89 47.20
C GLN A 52 -15.23 12.60 46.18
N VAL A 53 -14.83 12.63 44.90
CA VAL A 53 -15.64 13.21 43.81
C VAL A 53 -16.94 12.41 43.62
N LYS A 54 -16.85 11.07 43.65
CA LYS A 54 -17.94 10.10 43.55
C LYS A 54 -18.96 10.25 44.69
N GLN A 55 -18.50 10.37 45.93
CA GLN A 55 -19.35 10.64 47.09
C GLN A 55 -19.98 12.04 47.05
N GLN A 56 -19.19 13.08 46.73
CA GLN A 56 -19.71 14.45 46.57
C GLN A 56 -20.78 14.54 45.48
N LEU A 57 -20.63 13.78 44.38
CA LEU A 57 -21.62 13.72 43.30
C LEU A 57 -22.92 13.06 43.77
N LYS A 58 -22.83 11.92 44.49
CA LYS A 58 -23.99 11.24 45.10
C LYS A 58 -24.76 12.16 46.04
N GLU A 59 -24.09 12.76 47.02
CA GLU A 59 -24.71 13.70 47.95
C GLU A 59 -25.28 14.95 47.28
N SER A 60 -24.63 15.47 46.24
CA SER A 60 -25.11 16.68 45.55
C SER A 60 -26.34 16.37 44.67
N ALA A 61 -26.42 15.18 44.09
CA ALA A 61 -27.62 14.68 43.40
C ALA A 61 -28.78 14.40 44.37
N GLU A 62 -28.49 13.94 45.59
CA GLU A 62 -29.49 13.80 46.66
C GLU A 62 -30.04 15.14 47.11
N LYS A 63 -29.14 16.08 47.43
CA LYS A 63 -29.44 17.44 47.92
C LYS A 63 -29.88 18.39 46.79
N LYS A 64 -30.06 17.87 45.56
CA LYS A 64 -30.44 18.59 44.32
C LYS A 64 -29.63 19.87 44.06
N ASN A 65 -28.36 19.90 44.47
CA ASN A 65 -27.53 21.10 44.45
C ASN A 65 -26.83 21.27 43.09
N SER A 66 -27.45 22.01 42.18
CA SER A 66 -27.02 22.13 40.77
C SER A 66 -25.57 22.60 40.59
N SER A 67 -25.09 23.58 41.37
CA SER A 67 -23.71 24.08 41.25
C SER A 67 -22.67 23.06 41.73
N LYS A 68 -22.96 22.32 42.81
CA LYS A 68 -22.10 21.22 43.27
C LYS A 68 -22.14 20.03 42.32
N ILE A 69 -23.30 19.64 41.79
CA ILE A 69 -23.42 18.59 40.75
C ILE A 69 -22.52 18.95 39.55
N TYR A 70 -22.62 20.18 39.02
CA TYR A 70 -21.79 20.62 37.90
C TYR A 70 -20.28 20.53 38.21
N SER A 71 -19.85 21.02 39.38
CA SER A 71 -18.44 20.95 39.80
C SER A 71 -17.95 19.51 39.96
N SER A 72 -18.72 18.63 40.61
CA SER A 72 -18.37 17.22 40.77
C SER A 72 -18.31 16.48 39.42
N LEU A 73 -19.22 16.77 38.48
CA LEU A 73 -19.14 16.24 37.12
C LEU A 73 -17.92 16.78 36.34
N GLN A 74 -17.52 18.04 36.55
CA GLN A 74 -16.31 18.59 35.94
C GLN A 74 -15.04 17.96 36.54
N HIS A 75 -15.02 17.65 37.84
CA HIS A 75 -13.91 16.89 38.44
C HIS A 75 -13.90 15.42 37.97
N LEU A 76 -15.07 14.83 37.67
CA LEU A 76 -15.17 13.46 37.17
C LEU A 76 -14.50 13.27 35.79
N THR A 77 -14.27 14.32 34.98
CA THR A 77 -13.63 14.17 33.65
C THR A 77 -12.16 13.73 33.71
N TYR A 78 -11.53 13.75 34.89
CA TYR A 78 -10.13 13.39 35.09
C TYR A 78 -9.92 11.92 35.50
N TYR A 79 -11.00 11.14 35.63
CA TYR A 79 -10.97 9.76 36.10
C TYR A 79 -11.74 8.83 35.16
N LYS A 80 -11.42 7.54 35.19
CA LYS A 80 -12.25 6.52 34.54
C LYS A 80 -13.53 6.33 35.36
N VAL A 81 -14.69 6.33 34.70
CA VAL A 81 -15.99 6.13 35.35
C VAL A 81 -16.28 4.65 35.54
N GLU A 82 -16.91 4.31 36.67
CA GLU A 82 -17.35 2.96 37.05
C GLU A 82 -18.87 2.78 36.90
N LYS A 83 -19.32 1.52 36.94
CA LYS A 83 -20.73 1.15 36.72
C LYS A 83 -21.69 1.65 37.81
N ASP A 84 -21.23 1.80 39.06
CA ASP A 84 -22.08 2.19 40.20
C ASP A 84 -22.58 3.65 40.12
N LEU A 85 -21.92 4.49 39.31
CA LEU A 85 -22.35 5.86 39.05
C LEU A 85 -23.57 5.97 38.11
N LEU A 86 -24.02 4.86 37.50
CA LEU A 86 -25.17 4.82 36.60
C LEU A 86 -26.43 5.43 37.24
N GLU A 87 -26.80 4.99 38.44
CA GLU A 87 -28.00 5.49 39.13
C GLU A 87 -27.86 6.97 39.49
N THR A 88 -26.69 7.41 39.94
CA THR A 88 -26.40 8.81 40.23
C THR A 88 -26.54 9.69 38.99
N ILE A 89 -26.01 9.25 37.84
CA ILE A 89 -26.07 9.98 36.58
C ILE A 89 -27.50 10.03 36.02
N LEU A 90 -28.23 8.91 36.11
CA LEU A 90 -29.65 8.85 35.77
C LEU A 90 -30.48 9.82 36.64
N ARG A 91 -30.26 9.82 37.96
CA ARG A 91 -30.89 10.76 38.90
C ARG A 91 -30.55 12.22 38.57
N ILE A 92 -29.30 12.52 38.17
CA ILE A 92 -28.90 13.86 37.75
C ILE A 92 -29.65 14.30 36.48
N ILE A 93 -29.77 13.43 35.47
CA ILE A 93 -30.52 13.69 34.24
C ILE A 93 -32.00 13.94 34.56
N ASP A 94 -32.59 13.21 35.51
CA ASP A 94 -33.99 13.39 35.90
C ASP A 94 -34.27 14.75 36.58
N ILE A 95 -33.34 15.26 37.40
CA ILE A 95 -33.56 16.45 38.26
C ILE A 95 -33.02 17.77 37.72
N THR A 96 -32.13 17.78 36.71
CA THR A 96 -31.43 19.01 36.29
C THR A 96 -31.85 19.49 34.90
N ASP A 97 -32.16 20.78 34.79
CA ASP A 97 -32.49 21.41 33.51
C ASP A 97 -31.30 22.11 32.83
N ASP A 98 -30.17 22.30 33.54
CA ASP A 98 -29.00 23.00 33.03
C ASP A 98 -28.29 22.23 31.90
N LYS A 99 -28.10 22.91 30.76
CA LYS A 99 -27.49 22.35 29.55
C LYS A 99 -26.01 22.00 29.73
N LYS A 100 -25.26 22.66 30.63
CA LYS A 100 -23.85 22.31 30.88
C LYS A 100 -23.74 21.02 31.69
N THR A 101 -24.53 20.92 32.76
CA THR A 101 -24.65 19.74 33.63
C THR A 101 -25.15 18.53 32.85
N LEU A 102 -26.23 18.67 32.07
CA LEU A 102 -26.75 17.60 31.22
C LEU A 102 -25.73 17.13 30.17
N ARG A 103 -24.94 18.03 29.56
CA ARG A 103 -23.90 17.65 28.61
C ARG A 103 -22.83 16.75 29.25
N LEU A 104 -22.44 17.02 30.49
CA LEU A 104 -21.49 16.17 31.23
C LEU A 104 -22.15 14.85 31.70
N ALA A 105 -23.37 14.90 32.25
CA ALA A 105 -24.10 13.71 32.67
C ALA A 105 -24.31 12.73 31.50
N TYR A 106 -24.70 13.23 30.32
CA TYR A 106 -24.83 12.41 29.12
C TYR A 106 -23.49 11.93 28.53
N TYR A 107 -22.40 12.66 28.72
CA TYR A 107 -21.06 12.18 28.37
C TYR A 107 -20.66 10.96 29.21
N PHE A 108 -20.79 11.03 30.55
CA PHE A 108 -20.48 9.90 31.42
C PHE A 108 -21.48 8.74 31.31
N MET A 109 -22.75 9.03 31.01
CA MET A 109 -23.70 8.01 30.58
C MET A 109 -23.14 7.26 29.36
N GLY A 110 -22.62 7.98 28.36
CA GLY A 110 -21.90 7.40 27.22
C GLY A 110 -20.71 6.51 27.62
N GLU A 111 -19.84 6.98 28.51
CA GLU A 111 -18.70 6.18 29.03
C GLU A 111 -19.13 4.89 29.74
N ILE A 112 -20.27 4.90 30.45
CA ILE A 112 -20.81 3.72 31.13
C ILE A 112 -21.29 2.64 30.14
N SER A 113 -21.47 2.95 28.84
CA SER A 113 -21.85 1.94 27.83
C SER A 113 -20.88 0.76 27.71
N GLN A 114 -19.61 0.92 28.11
CA GLN A 114 -18.65 -0.20 28.19
C GLN A 114 -19.11 -1.30 29.15
N PHE A 115 -19.88 -0.95 30.19
CA PHE A 115 -20.41 -1.86 31.20
C PHE A 115 -21.83 -2.36 30.90
N LYS A 116 -22.39 -2.15 29.69
CA LYS A 116 -23.78 -2.53 29.38
C LYS A 116 -24.14 -3.99 29.64
N HIS A 117 -23.14 -4.87 29.65
CA HIS A 117 -23.27 -6.30 29.95
C HIS A 117 -23.43 -6.61 31.46
N LEU A 118 -23.18 -5.63 32.33
CA LEU A 118 -23.34 -5.70 33.79
C LEU A 118 -24.63 -4.98 34.28
N ILE A 119 -25.44 -4.45 33.36
CA ILE A 119 -26.73 -3.80 33.66
C ILE A 119 -27.83 -4.86 33.53
N ASN A 120 -27.97 -5.72 34.53
CA ASN A 120 -28.96 -6.81 34.55
C ASN A 120 -30.06 -6.61 35.61
N ASN A 121 -29.98 -5.56 36.42
CA ASN A 121 -30.95 -5.29 37.48
C ASN A 121 -32.24 -4.69 36.89
N SER A 122 -33.38 -5.30 37.20
CA SER A 122 -34.72 -4.81 36.80
C SER A 122 -34.99 -3.36 37.21
N ALA A 123 -34.44 -2.89 38.34
CA ALA A 123 -34.54 -1.50 38.78
C ALA A 123 -33.75 -0.54 37.87
N GLU A 124 -32.52 -0.91 37.47
CA GLU A 124 -31.70 -0.12 36.53
C GLU A 124 -32.36 -0.05 35.15
N ILE A 125 -32.86 -1.18 34.65
CA ILE A 125 -33.64 -1.31 33.41
C ILE A 125 -34.87 -0.39 33.45
N LYS A 126 -35.65 -0.41 34.55
CA LYS A 126 -36.83 0.44 34.73
C LYS A 126 -36.47 1.93 34.82
N ASN A 127 -35.38 2.29 35.50
CA ASN A 127 -34.93 3.68 35.64
C ASN A 127 -34.46 4.25 34.29
N ILE A 128 -33.65 3.49 33.53
CA ILE A 128 -33.24 3.85 32.15
C ILE A 128 -34.48 4.08 31.28
N THR A 129 -35.44 3.14 31.30
CA THR A 129 -36.68 3.21 30.51
C THR A 129 -37.53 4.43 30.88
N THR A 130 -37.66 4.73 32.17
CA THR A 130 -38.47 5.85 32.68
C THR A 130 -37.88 7.20 32.26
N ILE A 131 -36.56 7.37 32.41
CA ILE A 131 -35.86 8.61 32.05
C ILE A 131 -35.82 8.80 30.53
N PHE A 132 -35.61 7.72 29.75
CA PHE A 132 -35.72 7.77 28.29
C PHE A 132 -37.12 8.25 27.85
N ASN A 133 -38.19 7.72 28.43
CA ASN A 133 -39.56 8.13 28.11
C ASN A 133 -39.83 9.60 28.47
N LYS A 134 -39.38 10.06 29.64
CA LYS A 134 -39.46 11.46 30.08
C LYS A 134 -38.74 12.39 29.09
N GLU A 135 -37.52 12.05 28.71
CA GLU A 135 -36.70 12.86 27.80
C GLU A 135 -37.24 12.84 26.36
N MET A 136 -37.78 11.72 25.87
CA MET A 136 -38.45 11.67 24.55
C MET A 136 -39.71 12.55 24.51
N GLN A 137 -40.38 12.77 25.64
CA GLN A 137 -41.53 13.67 25.77
C GLN A 137 -41.15 15.15 26.01
N HIS A 138 -39.88 15.45 26.31
CA HIS A 138 -39.39 16.79 26.63
C HIS A 138 -39.61 17.83 25.50
N LYS A 139 -39.48 19.13 25.79
CA LYS A 139 -39.64 20.20 24.79
C LYS A 139 -38.36 20.51 23.99
N ASP A 140 -37.19 20.45 24.60
CA ASP A 140 -35.90 20.68 23.92
C ASP A 140 -35.46 19.44 23.12
N ILE A 141 -35.37 19.57 21.80
CA ILE A 141 -34.91 18.51 20.88
C ILE A 141 -33.47 18.09 21.17
N SER A 142 -32.63 19.00 21.68
CA SER A 142 -31.22 18.70 22.03
C SER A 142 -31.15 17.56 23.07
N ARG A 143 -32.08 17.53 24.03
CA ARG A 143 -32.18 16.45 25.01
C ARG A 143 -32.57 15.13 24.34
N LYS A 144 -33.62 15.12 23.51
CA LYS A 144 -34.05 13.93 22.75
C LYS A 144 -32.91 13.34 21.92
N VAL A 145 -32.22 14.20 21.17
CA VAL A 145 -31.12 13.81 20.27
C VAL A 145 -29.98 13.16 21.03
N VAL A 146 -29.62 13.66 22.20
CA VAL A 146 -28.55 13.08 23.03
C VAL A 146 -29.06 11.83 23.77
N SER A 147 -30.21 11.93 24.45
CA SER A 147 -30.83 10.85 25.23
C SER A 147 -31.07 9.58 24.41
N LEU A 148 -31.58 9.69 23.18
CA LEU A 148 -31.76 8.54 22.29
C LEU A 148 -30.43 7.89 21.88
N LYS A 149 -29.39 8.70 21.61
CA LYS A 149 -28.04 8.21 21.28
C LYS A 149 -27.36 7.51 22.46
N THR A 150 -27.42 8.10 23.66
CA THR A 150 -26.79 7.52 24.85
C THR A 150 -27.56 6.28 25.31
N THR A 151 -28.88 6.35 25.44
CA THR A 151 -29.72 5.22 25.87
C THR A 151 -29.55 4.01 24.95
N ALA A 152 -29.63 4.18 23.63
CA ALA A 152 -29.43 3.06 22.70
C ALA A 152 -28.02 2.43 22.78
N SER A 153 -27.01 3.19 23.23
CA SER A 153 -25.63 2.71 23.40
C SER A 153 -25.41 2.02 24.75
N VAL A 154 -26.04 2.52 25.82
CA VAL A 154 -25.85 2.09 27.22
C VAL A 154 -26.75 0.94 27.62
N ALA A 155 -28.00 0.93 27.16
CA ALA A 155 -28.99 0.03 27.70
C ALA A 155 -28.62 -1.45 27.43
N PRO A 156 -28.89 -2.37 28.37
CA PRO A 156 -28.66 -3.80 28.18
C PRO A 156 -29.54 -4.36 27.06
N ASN A 157 -29.21 -5.54 26.55
CA ASN A 157 -30.02 -6.23 25.54
C ASN A 157 -31.28 -6.83 26.22
N ASP A 158 -32.30 -6.01 26.45
CA ASP A 158 -33.57 -6.36 27.08
C ASP A 158 -34.74 -6.09 26.11
N VAL A 159 -35.72 -7.00 26.08
CA VAL A 159 -36.81 -6.99 25.09
C VAL A 159 -37.78 -5.82 25.26
N LEU A 160 -38.01 -5.36 26.50
CA LEU A 160 -38.94 -4.25 26.79
C LEU A 160 -38.29 -2.90 26.47
N ILE A 161 -37.00 -2.75 26.82
CA ILE A 161 -36.16 -1.64 26.37
C ILE A 161 -36.09 -1.59 24.84
N ASP A 162 -35.82 -2.74 24.21
CA ASP A 162 -35.67 -2.82 22.75
C ASP A 162 -36.97 -2.45 22.04
N ALA A 163 -38.12 -2.99 22.45
CA ALA A 163 -39.42 -2.65 21.90
C ALA A 163 -39.72 -1.14 21.97
N ASN A 164 -39.47 -0.52 23.13
CA ASN A 164 -39.74 0.91 23.35
C ASN A 164 -38.81 1.82 22.52
N ILE A 165 -37.50 1.59 22.56
CA ILE A 165 -36.55 2.38 21.75
C ILE A 165 -36.81 2.16 20.25
N LEU A 166 -37.15 0.93 19.84
CA LEU A 166 -37.50 0.60 18.45
C LEU A 166 -38.82 1.27 18.02
N GLU A 167 -39.81 1.40 18.89
CA GLU A 167 -41.04 2.13 18.61
C GLU A 167 -40.76 3.62 18.37
N VAL A 168 -39.99 4.27 19.26
CA VAL A 168 -39.59 5.67 19.13
C VAL A 168 -38.81 5.91 17.83
N ILE A 169 -37.81 5.06 17.55
CA ILE A 169 -37.05 5.12 16.29
C ILE A 169 -37.98 4.91 15.08
N SER A 170 -38.88 3.92 15.12
CA SER A 170 -39.81 3.64 14.02
C SER A 170 -40.86 4.73 13.83
N GLY A 171 -41.24 5.47 14.88
CA GLY A 171 -42.16 6.60 14.83
C GLY A 171 -41.53 7.86 14.23
N ILE A 172 -40.23 8.07 14.47
CA ILE A 172 -39.44 9.16 13.87
C ILE A 172 -39.03 8.81 12.44
N LEU A 173 -38.53 7.59 12.19
CA LEU A 173 -38.01 7.17 10.89
C LEU A 173 -39.10 6.87 9.86
N ARG A 174 -40.33 6.48 10.26
CA ARG A 174 -41.49 6.45 9.32
C ARG A 174 -41.82 7.82 8.70
N LYS A 175 -41.27 8.91 9.25
CA LYS A 175 -41.41 10.29 8.77
C LYS A 175 -40.14 10.78 8.07
N VAL A 176 -39.37 9.89 7.45
CA VAL A 176 -38.22 10.19 6.60
C VAL A 176 -38.65 10.13 5.14
N GLY A 177 -38.13 11.04 4.29
CA GLY A 177 -38.45 11.07 2.86
C GLY A 177 -39.79 11.74 2.50
N GLU A 178 -40.58 12.20 3.47
CA GLU A 178 -41.69 13.13 3.19
C GLU A 178 -41.14 14.53 2.84
N ASP A 179 -41.65 15.17 1.78
CA ASP A 179 -41.26 16.55 1.45
C ASP A 179 -41.59 17.51 2.60
N PRO A 180 -40.64 18.37 3.03
CA PRO A 180 -40.92 19.38 4.05
C PRO A 180 -42.09 20.29 3.62
N ASP A 181 -42.13 20.68 2.35
CA ASP A 181 -43.15 21.57 1.78
C ASP A 181 -44.57 20.96 1.78
N LYS A 182 -44.69 19.64 1.58
CA LYS A 182 -45.98 18.94 1.72
C LYS A 182 -46.46 18.94 3.17
N THR A 183 -45.55 18.84 4.14
CA THR A 183 -45.92 18.96 5.56
C THR A 183 -46.24 20.38 6.00
N GLN A 184 -45.61 21.43 5.42
CA GLN A 184 -45.99 22.82 5.73
C GLN A 184 -47.38 23.17 5.17
N LYS A 185 -47.69 22.79 3.92
CA LYS A 185 -48.97 23.08 3.25
C LYS A 185 -50.21 22.42 3.88
N LYS A 186 -50.05 21.58 4.91
CA LYS A 186 -51.16 20.95 5.67
C LYS A 186 -51.52 21.64 6.99
N LYS A 187 -50.88 22.76 7.36
CA LYS A 187 -51.33 23.62 8.48
C LYS A 187 -51.87 24.95 7.96
N GLY A 188 -52.92 25.44 8.61
CA GLY A 188 -53.74 26.56 8.13
C GLY A 188 -53.04 27.93 8.14
N PHE A 189 -53.70 28.89 7.50
CA PHE A 189 -53.22 30.20 7.04
C PHE A 189 -52.68 31.18 8.12
N PHE A 190 -52.53 30.76 9.38
CA PHE A 190 -52.19 31.62 10.52
C PHE A 190 -51.00 31.17 11.38
N THR A 191 -50.36 30.02 11.10
CA THR A 191 -49.08 29.67 11.76
C THR A 191 -47.88 30.14 10.94
N ARG A 192 -47.08 31.06 11.50
CA ARG A 192 -45.74 31.42 10.98
C ARG A 192 -44.95 30.16 10.63
N ALA A 193 -44.45 30.06 9.40
CA ALA A 193 -43.59 28.98 8.97
C ALA A 193 -42.21 29.09 9.65
N THR A 194 -42.03 28.40 10.78
CA THR A 194 -40.74 28.30 11.47
C THR A 194 -39.85 27.29 10.76
N THR A 195 -38.71 27.77 10.25
CA THR A 195 -37.66 26.95 9.62
C THR A 195 -37.09 25.89 10.56
N ASP A 196 -37.20 26.11 11.88
CA ASP A 196 -36.70 25.21 12.92
C ASP A 196 -37.32 23.80 12.88
N LEU A 197 -38.61 23.65 12.56
CA LEU A 197 -39.26 22.32 12.58
C LEU A 197 -38.61 21.31 11.62
N GLY A 198 -38.06 21.77 10.50
CA GLY A 198 -37.32 20.92 9.56
C GLY A 198 -35.96 20.47 10.12
N ARG A 199 -35.27 21.39 10.83
CA ARG A 199 -33.97 21.16 11.47
C ARG A 199 -34.09 20.26 12.71
N GLU A 200 -35.12 20.47 13.50
CA GLU A 200 -35.49 19.62 14.64
C GLU A 200 -35.74 18.17 14.20
N ARG A 201 -36.52 18.01 13.13
CA ARG A 201 -36.80 16.71 12.50
C ARG A 201 -35.54 16.02 11.97
N SER A 202 -34.65 16.73 11.28
CA SER A 202 -33.43 16.13 10.73
C SER A 202 -32.42 15.73 11.81
N LEU A 203 -32.28 16.52 12.88
CA LEU A 203 -31.46 16.18 14.04
C LEU A 203 -31.97 14.92 14.78
N LEU A 204 -33.29 14.76 14.90
CA LEU A 204 -33.91 13.54 15.45
C LEU A 204 -33.69 12.32 14.55
N GLN A 205 -33.80 12.47 13.23
CA GLN A 205 -33.51 11.41 12.27
C GLN A 205 -32.03 10.99 12.31
N TYR A 206 -31.10 11.95 12.38
CA TYR A 206 -29.68 11.68 12.64
C TYR A 206 -29.46 10.88 13.94
N SER A 207 -30.11 11.28 15.04
CA SER A 207 -30.04 10.56 16.32
C SER A 207 -30.53 9.11 16.19
N CYS A 208 -31.64 8.90 15.48
CA CYS A 208 -32.16 7.57 15.18
C CYS A 208 -31.17 6.72 14.38
N PHE A 209 -30.55 7.25 13.31
CA PHE A 209 -29.57 6.48 12.52
C PHE A 209 -28.30 6.13 13.31
N VAL A 210 -27.87 6.97 14.26
CA VAL A 210 -26.78 6.62 15.19
C VAL A 210 -27.21 5.49 16.14
N ALA A 211 -28.41 5.58 16.73
CA ALA A 211 -28.97 4.52 17.57
C ALA A 211 -29.11 3.18 16.82
N CYS A 212 -29.60 3.20 15.57
CA CYS A 212 -29.66 2.04 14.68
C CYS A 212 -28.27 1.43 14.44
N ARG A 213 -27.25 2.26 14.17
CA ARG A 213 -25.86 1.79 13.96
C ARG A 213 -25.25 1.15 15.21
N ASN A 214 -25.60 1.62 16.39
CA ASN A 214 -25.04 1.11 17.64
C ASN A 214 -25.76 -0.15 18.13
N ARG A 215 -27.07 -0.27 17.84
CA ARG A 215 -27.96 -1.28 18.46
C ARG A 215 -28.70 -2.17 17.45
N TYR A 216 -29.42 -1.57 16.50
CA TYR A 216 -30.30 -2.28 15.56
C TYR A 216 -29.69 -2.43 14.16
N LYS A 217 -28.47 -2.96 14.11
CA LYS A 217 -27.87 -3.36 12.83
C LYS A 217 -28.75 -4.46 12.24
N ASN A 218 -29.10 -4.30 10.97
CA ASN A 218 -29.79 -5.28 10.14
C ASN A 218 -31.19 -5.73 10.64
N ASN A 219 -31.86 -4.94 11.50
CA ASN A 219 -33.25 -5.21 11.93
C ASN A 219 -34.25 -4.97 10.77
N PRO A 220 -34.95 -6.00 10.26
CA PRO A 220 -35.74 -5.89 9.03
C PRO A 220 -36.88 -4.85 9.10
N SER A 221 -37.43 -4.55 10.27
CA SER A 221 -38.49 -3.53 10.42
C SER A 221 -38.00 -2.11 10.11
N LEU A 222 -36.69 -1.87 10.26
CA LEU A 222 -36.03 -0.59 10.01
C LEU A 222 -35.45 -0.46 8.60
N PHE A 223 -35.47 -1.53 7.80
CA PHE A 223 -34.83 -1.55 6.48
C PHE A 223 -35.30 -0.43 5.54
N MET A 224 -36.61 -0.35 5.26
CA MET A 224 -37.15 0.70 4.38
C MET A 224 -36.96 2.13 4.94
N PRO A 225 -37.24 2.42 6.24
CA PRO A 225 -36.93 3.72 6.84
C PRO A 225 -35.43 4.09 6.81
N ILE A 226 -34.52 3.12 6.83
CA ILE A 226 -33.07 3.34 6.68
C ILE A 226 -32.71 3.66 5.22
N VAL A 227 -33.32 2.99 4.23
CA VAL A 227 -33.13 3.28 2.80
C VAL A 227 -33.69 4.67 2.44
N GLU A 228 -34.86 5.05 2.97
CA GLU A 228 -35.34 6.44 2.85
C GLU A 228 -34.43 7.44 3.58
N GLY A 229 -33.64 7.00 4.56
CA GLY A 229 -32.64 7.81 5.25
C GLY A 229 -31.56 8.42 4.37
N ILE A 230 -31.39 7.91 3.14
CA ILE A 230 -30.57 8.56 2.10
C ILE A 230 -31.11 9.97 1.78
N LYS A 231 -32.44 10.20 1.93
CA LYS A 231 -33.12 11.50 1.78
C LYS A 231 -32.97 12.45 2.98
N CYS A 232 -32.15 12.11 4.00
CA CYS A 232 -32.08 12.93 5.21
C CYS A 232 -31.41 14.29 4.95
N VAL A 233 -32.08 15.37 5.38
CA VAL A 233 -31.58 16.75 5.26
C VAL A 233 -30.34 17.00 6.13
N ASP A 234 -30.15 16.23 7.20
CA ASP A 234 -28.90 16.28 7.96
C ASP A 234 -27.79 15.47 7.24
N PRO A 235 -26.65 16.09 6.89
CA PRO A 235 -25.58 15.42 6.15
C PRO A 235 -24.96 14.23 6.90
N VAL A 236 -24.94 14.27 8.24
CA VAL A 236 -24.40 13.19 9.06
C VAL A 236 -25.43 12.07 9.17
N GLY A 237 -26.72 12.40 9.27
CA GLY A 237 -27.84 11.48 9.17
C GLY A 237 -27.83 10.68 7.88
N ALA A 238 -27.73 11.34 6.72
CA ALA A 238 -27.62 10.70 5.42
C ALA A 238 -26.37 9.78 5.33
N ARG A 239 -25.21 10.24 5.82
CA ARG A 239 -23.98 9.45 5.92
C ARG A 239 -24.16 8.16 6.74
N HIS A 240 -24.90 8.22 7.85
CA HIS A 240 -25.23 7.05 8.67
C HIS A 240 -26.25 6.13 7.99
N ALA A 241 -27.30 6.67 7.36
CA ALA A 241 -28.31 5.89 6.65
C ALA A 241 -27.72 5.10 5.46
N VAL A 242 -26.89 5.73 4.64
CA VAL A 242 -26.16 5.05 3.55
C VAL A 242 -25.21 3.97 4.12
N SER A 243 -24.52 4.26 5.24
CA SER A 243 -23.65 3.28 5.91
C SER A 243 -24.40 2.12 6.55
N LEU A 244 -25.67 2.29 6.92
CA LEU A 244 -26.55 1.21 7.39
C LEU A 244 -27.08 0.39 6.22
N THR A 245 -27.50 1.05 5.14
CA THR A 245 -27.92 0.42 3.87
C THR A 245 -26.81 -0.48 3.31
N PHE A 246 -25.54 -0.06 3.43
CA PHE A 246 -24.38 -0.91 3.13
C PHE A 246 -24.33 -2.20 3.95
N ASN A 247 -24.70 -2.17 5.25
CA ASN A 247 -24.67 -3.37 6.09
C ASN A 247 -25.76 -4.37 5.68
N TYR A 248 -26.97 -3.91 5.34
CA TYR A 248 -28.01 -4.77 4.74
C TYR A 248 -27.54 -5.37 3.40
N ALA A 249 -26.78 -4.61 2.59
CA ALA A 249 -26.29 -5.08 1.30
C ALA A 249 -25.26 -6.21 1.41
N LEU A 250 -24.58 -6.37 2.55
CA LEU A 250 -23.68 -7.50 2.80
C LEU A 250 -24.45 -8.83 2.96
N GLU A 251 -25.69 -8.79 3.44
CA GLU A 251 -26.52 -9.97 3.71
C GLU A 251 -27.52 -10.23 2.58
N ASN A 252 -28.20 -9.18 2.09
CA ASN A 252 -29.32 -9.27 1.16
C ASN A 252 -29.14 -8.34 -0.07
N PRO A 253 -28.05 -8.48 -0.85
CA PRO A 253 -27.67 -7.53 -1.89
C PRO A 253 -28.76 -7.28 -2.92
N SER A 254 -29.48 -8.31 -3.39
CA SER A 254 -30.53 -8.16 -4.42
C SER A 254 -31.72 -7.32 -3.93
N THR A 255 -32.11 -7.48 -2.66
CA THR A 255 -33.19 -6.69 -2.03
C THR A 255 -32.78 -5.23 -1.86
N VAL A 256 -31.51 -4.99 -1.46
CA VAL A 256 -30.98 -3.63 -1.36
C VAL A 256 -30.80 -3.00 -2.74
N ALA A 257 -30.38 -3.77 -3.75
CA ALA A 257 -30.31 -3.34 -5.13
C ALA A 257 -31.68 -2.86 -5.62
N ALA A 258 -32.74 -3.67 -5.50
CA ALA A 258 -34.09 -3.30 -5.92
C ALA A 258 -34.59 -2.01 -5.24
N THR A 259 -34.46 -1.90 -3.91
CA THR A 259 -34.96 -0.74 -3.15
C THR A 259 -34.11 0.53 -3.30
N THR A 260 -32.81 0.38 -3.57
CA THR A 260 -31.86 1.49 -3.75
C THR A 260 -31.73 1.92 -5.22
N LYS A 261 -32.12 1.08 -6.19
CA LYS A 261 -32.01 1.40 -7.63
C LYS A 261 -32.72 2.69 -8.01
N ARG A 262 -33.87 2.99 -7.39
CA ARG A 262 -34.58 4.28 -7.57
C ARG A 262 -33.81 5.53 -7.14
N PHE A 263 -32.74 5.40 -6.34
CA PHE A 263 -31.87 6.51 -5.94
C PHE A 263 -30.76 6.78 -6.96
N ILE A 264 -30.45 5.84 -7.86
CA ILE A 264 -29.40 6.04 -8.87
C ILE A 264 -29.79 7.12 -9.89
N PRO A 265 -31.03 7.17 -10.43
CA PRO A 265 -31.48 8.27 -11.27
C PRO A 265 -31.56 9.64 -10.57
N LEU A 266 -31.30 9.71 -9.26
CA LEU A 266 -31.38 10.95 -8.48
C LEU A 266 -30.00 11.60 -8.24
N LEU A 267 -28.92 10.87 -8.55
CA LEU A 267 -27.61 11.46 -8.87
C LEU A 267 -27.49 11.79 -10.37
N LYS A 268 -28.37 11.23 -11.22
CA LYS A 268 -28.58 11.71 -12.59
C LYS A 268 -29.46 12.97 -12.53
N ALA A 269 -29.19 13.96 -13.38
CA ALA A 269 -29.78 15.28 -13.32
C ALA A 269 -31.22 15.38 -13.91
N ASN A 270 -32.08 14.39 -13.66
CA ASN A 270 -33.39 14.29 -14.30
C ASN A 270 -34.58 14.38 -13.32
N LYS A 271 -35.66 15.02 -13.77
CA LYS A 271 -36.75 15.53 -12.91
C LYS A 271 -37.65 14.42 -12.37
N GLY A 272 -37.70 14.30 -11.04
CA GLY A 272 -38.58 13.37 -10.33
C GLY A 272 -38.90 13.84 -8.90
N LYS A 273 -40.13 13.57 -8.43
CA LYS A 273 -40.66 14.01 -7.10
C LYS A 273 -40.01 13.31 -5.89
N GLU A 274 -38.95 12.54 -6.09
CA GLU A 274 -38.19 11.86 -5.03
C GLU A 274 -36.71 12.28 -4.98
N ALA A 275 -36.26 13.21 -5.83
CA ALA A 275 -34.85 13.56 -6.03
C ALA A 275 -34.07 13.85 -4.72
N VAL A 276 -32.83 13.36 -4.64
CA VAL A 276 -32.00 13.36 -3.43
C VAL A 276 -30.62 13.90 -3.71
N TYR A 277 -30.31 15.05 -3.12
CA TYR A 277 -29.01 15.67 -3.28
C TYR A 277 -28.08 15.36 -2.09
N LEU A 278 -27.16 14.42 -2.27
CA LEU A 278 -26.17 14.06 -1.24
C LEU A 278 -25.05 15.12 -1.15
N ILE A 279 -25.33 16.22 -0.42
CA ILE A 279 -24.39 17.34 -0.23
C ILE A 279 -23.07 16.89 0.41
N ASP A 280 -23.11 15.94 1.35
CA ASP A 280 -21.94 15.49 2.10
C ASP A 280 -20.98 14.60 1.29
N PRO A 281 -19.70 15.01 1.10
CA PRO A 281 -18.68 14.21 0.42
C PRO A 281 -18.38 12.87 1.10
N PHE A 282 -18.65 12.71 2.40
CA PHE A 282 -18.51 11.42 3.07
C PHE A 282 -19.72 10.51 2.82
N ALA A 283 -20.95 11.04 2.81
CA ALA A 283 -22.14 10.31 2.39
C ALA A 283 -22.03 9.84 0.93
N ARG A 284 -21.55 10.69 0.00
CA ARG A 284 -21.30 10.27 -1.40
C ARG A 284 -20.26 9.15 -1.50
N ARG A 285 -19.17 9.20 -0.73
CA ARG A 285 -18.20 8.09 -0.65
C ARG A 285 -18.80 6.80 -0.09
N ASN A 286 -19.64 6.88 0.94
CA ASN A 286 -20.39 5.72 1.44
C ASN A 286 -21.37 5.18 0.38
N PHE A 287 -21.98 6.05 -0.44
CA PHE A 287 -22.89 5.65 -1.51
C PHE A 287 -22.15 4.97 -2.67
N ILE A 288 -21.00 5.52 -3.07
CA ILE A 288 -20.08 4.89 -4.02
C ILE A 288 -19.60 3.51 -3.53
N LYS A 289 -19.35 3.34 -2.22
CA LYS A 289 -19.04 2.04 -1.61
C LYS A 289 -20.20 1.04 -1.73
N LEU A 290 -21.44 1.51 -1.52
CA LEU A 290 -22.67 0.72 -1.69
C LEU A 290 -22.87 0.34 -3.16
N CYS A 291 -22.79 1.30 -4.09
CA CYS A 291 -22.82 1.03 -5.53
C CYS A 291 -21.74 0.02 -5.95
N GLY A 292 -20.52 0.12 -5.44
CA GLY A 292 -19.44 -0.82 -5.74
C GLY A 292 -19.72 -2.25 -5.30
N HIS A 293 -20.35 -2.45 -4.15
CA HIS A 293 -20.75 -3.77 -3.65
C HIS A 293 -21.94 -4.36 -4.41
N LEU A 294 -22.93 -3.53 -4.74
CA LEU A 294 -24.09 -3.96 -5.53
C LEU A 294 -23.72 -4.24 -6.99
N ALA A 295 -22.81 -3.45 -7.58
CA ALA A 295 -22.27 -3.65 -8.92
C ALA A 295 -21.38 -4.90 -9.06
N ALA A 296 -20.84 -5.42 -7.95
CA ALA A 296 -20.02 -6.64 -7.88
C ALA A 296 -20.76 -7.83 -7.22
N SER A 297 -22.05 -7.70 -6.92
CA SER A 297 -22.86 -8.80 -6.35
C SER A 297 -23.10 -9.91 -7.38
N PRO A 298 -23.31 -11.17 -6.94
CA PRO A 298 -22.53 -12.29 -7.44
C PRO A 298 -22.87 -12.70 -8.88
N SER A 299 -22.01 -12.30 -9.81
CA SER A 299 -21.74 -13.08 -11.02
C SER A 299 -20.87 -14.29 -10.63
N PRO A 300 -21.19 -15.51 -11.09
CA PRO A 300 -20.29 -16.67 -10.92
C PRO A 300 -18.93 -16.51 -11.62
N ILE A 301 -18.80 -15.53 -12.52
CA ILE A 301 -17.62 -15.28 -13.35
C ILE A 301 -17.04 -13.90 -12.99
N GLY A 302 -16.55 -13.76 -11.76
CA GLY A 302 -15.85 -12.57 -11.28
C GLY A 302 -16.67 -11.26 -11.29
N ASN A 303 -15.99 -10.11 -11.25
CA ASN A 303 -16.61 -8.78 -11.20
C ASN A 303 -17.12 -8.31 -12.58
N VAL A 304 -17.95 -9.13 -13.23
CA VAL A 304 -18.63 -8.85 -14.50
C VAL A 304 -20.00 -8.21 -14.24
N ILE A 305 -20.29 -7.12 -14.95
CA ILE A 305 -21.52 -6.34 -14.79
C ILE A 305 -22.71 -7.08 -15.41
N THR A 306 -23.74 -7.38 -14.61
CA THR A 306 -25.04 -7.84 -15.11
C THR A 306 -25.90 -6.65 -15.60
N PRO A 307 -26.86 -6.86 -16.53
CA PRO A 307 -27.77 -5.78 -16.98
C PRO A 307 -28.53 -5.10 -15.84
N GLU A 308 -28.90 -5.87 -14.81
CA GLU A 308 -29.61 -5.38 -13.62
C GLU A 308 -28.77 -4.40 -12.80
N ASN A 309 -27.48 -4.73 -12.62
CA ASN A 309 -26.53 -3.99 -11.79
C ASN A 309 -25.77 -2.88 -12.55
N LYS A 310 -25.93 -2.79 -13.88
CA LYS A 310 -25.25 -1.79 -14.74
C LYS A 310 -25.43 -0.36 -14.25
N ASP A 311 -26.61 0.02 -13.76
CA ASP A 311 -26.85 1.36 -13.20
C ASP A 311 -25.96 1.67 -11.99
N PHE A 312 -25.71 0.69 -11.10
CA PHE A 312 -24.84 0.89 -9.94
C PHE A 312 -23.39 1.12 -10.37
N PHE A 313 -22.90 0.36 -11.34
CA PHE A 313 -21.57 0.59 -11.91
C PHE A 313 -21.48 1.98 -12.56
N GLN A 314 -22.50 2.36 -13.34
CA GLN A 314 -22.52 3.64 -14.05
C GLN A 314 -22.55 4.84 -13.09
N SER A 315 -23.20 4.70 -11.94
CA SER A 315 -23.14 5.69 -10.85
C SER A 315 -21.72 5.94 -10.35
N ILE A 316 -20.85 4.91 -10.35
CA ILE A 316 -19.45 5.03 -9.93
C ILE A 316 -18.63 5.70 -11.04
N CYS A 317 -18.88 5.35 -12.31
CA CYS A 317 -18.25 6.02 -13.45
C CYS A 317 -18.55 7.53 -13.47
N GLN A 318 -19.81 7.92 -13.29
CA GLN A 318 -20.21 9.33 -13.17
C GLN A 318 -19.62 10.02 -11.93
N SER A 319 -19.38 9.29 -10.84
CA SER A 319 -18.73 9.81 -9.63
C SER A 319 -17.26 10.23 -9.83
N ILE A 320 -16.61 9.92 -10.96
CA ILE A 320 -15.30 10.50 -11.30
C ILE A 320 -15.40 12.01 -11.58
N MET A 321 -16.55 12.47 -12.09
CA MET A 321 -16.79 13.89 -12.40
C MET A 321 -17.19 14.72 -11.18
N ASP A 322 -17.19 14.15 -9.97
CA ASP A 322 -17.48 14.88 -8.73
C ASP A 322 -16.44 16.00 -8.52
N ALA A 323 -16.92 17.24 -8.31
CA ALA A 323 -16.07 18.41 -8.11
C ALA A 323 -15.12 18.25 -6.91
N HIS A 324 -15.48 17.44 -5.91
CA HIS A 324 -14.60 17.14 -4.79
C HIS A 324 -13.70 15.94 -5.09
N LEU A 325 -12.41 16.22 -5.37
CA LEU A 325 -11.38 15.21 -5.67
C LEU A 325 -11.35 13.98 -4.74
N SER A 326 -11.66 14.13 -3.44
CA SER A 326 -11.68 12.99 -2.50
C SER A 326 -12.79 11.97 -2.81
N VAL A 327 -13.90 12.41 -3.41
CA VAL A 327 -15.02 11.56 -3.83
C VAL A 327 -14.67 10.88 -5.15
N ALA A 328 -14.18 11.65 -6.11
CA ALA A 328 -13.73 11.12 -7.40
C ALA A 328 -12.61 10.07 -7.26
N PHE A 329 -11.57 10.33 -6.46
CA PHE A 329 -10.51 9.35 -6.22
C PHE A 329 -11.02 8.12 -5.44
N TYR A 330 -12.07 8.26 -4.63
CA TYR A 330 -12.73 7.12 -4.00
C TYR A 330 -13.52 6.27 -5.02
N ALA A 331 -14.18 6.90 -6.00
CA ALA A 331 -14.79 6.20 -7.13
C ALA A 331 -13.76 5.42 -7.95
N ILE A 332 -12.61 6.04 -8.25
CA ILE A 332 -11.49 5.37 -8.94
C ILE A 332 -10.95 4.19 -8.11
N ASN A 333 -10.87 4.32 -6.77
CA ASN A 333 -10.50 3.25 -5.84
C ASN A 333 -11.53 2.12 -5.69
N VAL A 334 -12.78 2.34 -6.12
CA VAL A 334 -13.81 1.29 -6.23
C VAL A 334 -13.74 0.65 -7.62
N LEU A 335 -13.58 1.44 -8.68
CA LEU A 335 -13.43 0.96 -10.06
C LEU A 335 -12.18 0.10 -10.25
N SER A 336 -11.06 0.40 -9.58
CA SER A 336 -9.82 -0.39 -9.65
C SER A 336 -9.93 -1.83 -9.10
N LYS A 337 -11.12 -2.26 -8.69
CA LYS A 337 -11.46 -3.65 -8.30
C LYS A 337 -12.17 -4.44 -9.39
N PHE A 338 -12.67 -3.78 -10.44
CA PHE A 338 -13.32 -4.43 -11.57
C PHE A 338 -12.25 -4.91 -12.57
N SER A 339 -12.60 -5.92 -13.38
CA SER A 339 -11.65 -6.49 -14.35
C SER A 339 -11.33 -5.50 -15.47
N TRP A 340 -10.12 -5.57 -16.04
CA TRP A 340 -9.69 -4.59 -17.06
C TRP A 340 -10.66 -4.46 -18.26
N PRO A 341 -11.20 -5.54 -18.87
CA PRO A 341 -12.18 -5.41 -19.96
C PRO A 341 -13.42 -4.57 -19.58
N THR A 342 -13.84 -4.67 -18.32
CA THR A 342 -14.95 -3.90 -17.76
C THR A 342 -14.63 -2.41 -17.64
N LEU A 343 -13.36 -2.04 -17.42
CA LEU A 343 -12.91 -0.65 -17.33
C LEU A 343 -12.59 -0.04 -18.71
N GLU A 344 -12.11 -0.86 -19.63
CA GLU A 344 -11.72 -0.50 -21.00
C GLU A 344 -12.94 -0.23 -21.89
N SER A 345 -13.98 -1.06 -21.78
CA SER A 345 -15.25 -0.88 -22.49
C SER A 345 -16.20 0.15 -21.84
N ALA A 346 -15.90 0.60 -20.62
CA ALA A 346 -16.75 1.51 -19.88
C ALA A 346 -16.64 2.97 -20.35
N HIS A 347 -17.77 3.67 -20.22
CA HIS A 347 -17.95 5.06 -20.63
C HIS A 347 -18.66 5.82 -19.51
N ILE A 348 -18.28 7.07 -19.28
CA ILE A 348 -19.00 8.03 -18.43
C ILE A 348 -20.08 8.69 -19.29
N ASP A 349 -21.35 8.40 -18.99
CA ASP A 349 -22.47 9.05 -19.66
C ASP A 349 -22.62 10.51 -19.22
N ALA A 350 -22.97 11.38 -20.17
CA ALA A 350 -23.24 12.79 -19.93
C ALA A 350 -24.33 12.99 -18.86
N ILE A 351 -24.12 14.01 -18.02
CA ILE A 351 -25.06 14.43 -16.98
C ILE A 351 -25.84 15.63 -17.55
N GLN A 352 -27.16 15.49 -17.71
CA GLN A 352 -28.01 16.54 -18.31
C GLN A 352 -28.37 17.62 -17.29
N PHE A 353 -27.46 18.58 -17.05
CA PHE A 353 -27.66 19.63 -16.04
C PHE A 353 -28.90 20.49 -16.27
N ASP A 354 -29.71 20.63 -15.22
CA ASP A 354 -30.38 21.88 -14.89
C ASP A 354 -29.50 22.64 -13.86
N SER A 355 -29.72 23.94 -13.65
CA SER A 355 -28.75 24.85 -13.00
C SER A 355 -28.50 24.64 -11.49
N GLU A 356 -29.06 23.60 -10.88
CA GLU A 356 -29.15 23.43 -9.41
C GLU A 356 -28.21 22.36 -8.80
N LEU A 357 -27.24 21.82 -9.56
CA LEU A 357 -26.39 20.68 -9.13
C LEU A 357 -24.88 21.04 -8.94
N PRO A 358 -24.50 21.83 -7.91
CA PRO A 358 -23.13 22.34 -7.71
C PRO A 358 -22.07 21.31 -7.25
N HIS A 359 -22.18 20.01 -7.59
CA HIS A 359 -21.23 18.96 -7.18
C HIS A 359 -20.64 18.11 -8.32
N PHE A 360 -21.08 18.30 -9.56
CA PHE A 360 -20.50 17.60 -10.73
C PHE A 360 -19.94 18.60 -11.74
N GLU A 361 -18.80 18.27 -12.32
CA GLU A 361 -18.23 18.99 -13.47
C GLU A 361 -19.05 18.69 -14.73
N SER A 362 -19.30 19.70 -15.57
CA SER A 362 -20.15 19.56 -16.76
C SER A 362 -19.47 18.72 -17.85
N LEU A 363 -20.26 17.84 -18.48
CA LEU A 363 -19.79 16.92 -19.51
C LEU A 363 -20.80 16.91 -20.66
N ALA A 364 -20.47 17.58 -21.77
CA ALA A 364 -21.37 17.75 -22.92
C ALA A 364 -21.60 16.45 -23.72
N PHE A 365 -20.67 15.50 -23.67
CA PHE A 365 -20.70 14.26 -24.46
C PHE A 365 -20.18 13.06 -23.64
N GLN A 366 -20.65 11.86 -23.97
CA GLN A 366 -20.15 10.61 -23.37
C GLN A 366 -18.63 10.50 -23.56
N THR A 367 -17.91 10.10 -22.51
CA THR A 367 -16.44 10.06 -22.49
C THR A 367 -15.95 8.69 -22.01
N SER A 368 -14.92 8.11 -22.63
CA SER A 368 -14.32 6.83 -22.16
C SER A 368 -13.88 6.92 -20.69
N LEU A 369 -14.15 5.86 -19.91
CA LEU A 369 -13.85 5.81 -18.47
C LEU A 369 -12.37 6.11 -18.19
N ILE A 370 -11.47 5.52 -18.99
CA ILE A 370 -10.02 5.69 -18.86
C ILE A 370 -9.59 7.14 -19.10
N VAL A 371 -10.22 7.83 -20.05
CA VAL A 371 -9.97 9.26 -20.33
C VAL A 371 -10.44 10.13 -19.17
N GLY A 372 -11.62 9.84 -18.60
CA GLY A 372 -12.13 10.52 -17.40
C GLY A 372 -11.19 10.36 -16.20
N ILE A 373 -10.72 9.14 -15.93
CA ILE A 373 -9.72 8.84 -14.89
C ILE A 373 -8.44 9.64 -15.12
N CYS A 374 -7.89 9.62 -16.33
CA CYS A 374 -6.68 10.37 -16.69
C CYS A 374 -6.85 11.88 -16.48
N ASN A 375 -7.98 12.45 -16.90
CA ASN A 375 -8.24 13.89 -16.75
C ASN A 375 -8.38 14.29 -15.27
N LYS A 376 -9.09 13.49 -14.46
CA LYS A 376 -9.25 13.77 -13.03
C LYS A 376 -7.93 13.61 -12.24
N MET A 377 -7.07 12.67 -12.64
CA MET A 377 -5.71 12.56 -12.09
C MET A 377 -4.86 13.80 -12.44
N LYS A 378 -4.90 14.29 -13.69
CA LYS A 378 -4.20 15.52 -14.11
C LYS A 378 -4.64 16.75 -13.31
N ILE A 379 -5.95 16.90 -13.06
CA ILE A 379 -6.49 17.95 -12.18
C ILE A 379 -5.86 17.82 -10.79
N GLY A 380 -5.88 16.63 -10.19
CA GLY A 380 -5.31 16.38 -8.86
C GLY A 380 -3.80 16.67 -8.75
N PHE A 381 -3.01 16.41 -9.80
CA PHE A 381 -1.60 16.81 -9.86
C PHE A 381 -1.44 18.34 -10.00
N ASN A 382 -2.16 18.97 -10.92
CA ASN A 382 -2.09 20.42 -11.18
C ASN A 382 -2.46 21.26 -9.95
N THR A 383 -3.49 20.85 -9.19
CA THR A 383 -3.88 21.50 -7.92
C THR A 383 -2.72 21.57 -6.93
N TYR A 384 -1.82 20.57 -6.91
CA TYR A 384 -0.64 20.59 -6.06
C TYR A 384 0.51 21.41 -6.62
N SER A 385 0.79 21.33 -7.92
CA SER A 385 1.88 22.10 -8.54
C SER A 385 1.74 23.61 -8.30
N ILE A 386 0.52 24.15 -8.41
CA ILE A 386 0.24 25.56 -8.13
C ILE A 386 0.54 25.91 -6.66
N GLY A 387 0.15 25.04 -5.72
CA GLY A 387 0.41 25.23 -4.29
C GLY A 387 1.89 25.15 -3.90
N ALA A 388 2.72 24.44 -4.66
CA ALA A 388 4.16 24.41 -4.43
C ALA A 388 4.84 25.75 -4.76
N TYR A 389 4.57 26.32 -5.94
CA TYR A 389 5.19 27.59 -6.37
C TYR A 389 4.77 28.78 -5.50
N SER A 390 3.49 28.84 -5.08
CA SER A 390 2.98 29.95 -4.26
C SER A 390 3.61 30.08 -2.86
N ASN A 391 4.25 29.02 -2.35
CA ASN A 391 4.93 29.06 -1.05
C ASN A 391 6.41 29.46 -1.18
N TYR A 392 7.08 29.12 -2.30
CA TYR A 392 8.46 29.55 -2.57
C TYR A 392 8.56 31.08 -2.76
N SER A 393 7.57 31.71 -3.40
CA SER A 393 7.56 33.18 -3.56
C SER A 393 7.36 33.97 -2.27
N MET A 394 6.95 33.32 -1.17
CA MET A 394 6.78 33.94 0.15
C MET A 394 8.03 33.89 1.03
N GLN A 395 9.05 33.09 0.69
CA GLN A 395 10.27 32.94 1.51
C GLN A 395 11.43 33.84 1.08
N HIS A 396 11.33 34.54 -0.06
CA HIS A 396 12.31 35.54 -0.49
C HIS A 396 11.73 36.96 -0.48
N GLY A 397 11.43 37.47 0.71
CA GLY A 397 11.17 38.89 0.92
C GLY A 397 12.44 39.72 0.68
N HIS A 398 12.38 40.71 -0.21
CA HIS A 398 13.52 41.57 -0.52
C HIS A 398 13.93 42.46 0.67
N HIS A 399 15.24 42.49 0.97
CA HIS A 399 15.84 43.62 1.68
C HIS A 399 15.87 44.86 0.76
N PRO A 400 15.44 46.04 1.23
CA PRO A 400 15.56 47.28 0.46
C PRO A 400 16.98 47.85 0.57
N HIS A 401 17.65 48.07 -0.56
CA HIS A 401 18.86 48.88 -0.63
C HIS A 401 18.54 50.28 -1.20
N TYR A 402 19.01 51.32 -0.52
CA TYR A 402 19.03 52.68 -1.04
C TYR A 402 20.06 52.79 -2.18
N HIS A 403 19.71 53.52 -3.25
CA HIS A 403 20.59 54.55 -3.83
C HIS A 403 19.78 55.57 -4.65
N GLN A 404 20.41 56.70 -4.97
CA GLN A 404 19.77 57.90 -5.53
C GLN A 404 19.85 57.98 -7.07
N GLY A 405 18.90 58.72 -7.66
CA GLY A 405 19.23 59.71 -8.71
C GLY A 405 19.10 59.26 -10.17
N GLY A 406 18.04 59.73 -10.83
CA GLY A 406 17.90 59.68 -12.29
C GLY A 406 16.63 60.42 -12.72
N SER A 407 16.78 61.49 -13.52
CA SER A 407 15.64 62.32 -13.98
C SER A 407 15.21 61.92 -15.39
N GLY A 408 13.89 61.85 -15.62
CA GLY A 408 13.28 61.61 -16.94
C GLY A 408 11.77 61.78 -16.85
N THR A 409 11.19 62.65 -17.69
CA THR A 409 9.78 63.06 -17.67
C THR A 409 9.00 62.56 -18.90
N VAL A 410 7.67 62.80 -18.89
CA VAL A 410 6.67 62.44 -19.91
C VAL A 410 6.28 60.95 -19.88
N GLY A 411 4.99 60.56 -19.85
CA GLY A 411 3.75 61.33 -19.66
C GLY A 411 2.55 60.66 -20.33
N GLY A 412 1.38 60.61 -19.68
CA GLY A 412 0.13 60.16 -20.33
C GLY A 412 -0.95 59.54 -19.44
N SER A 413 -2.07 60.27 -19.32
CA SER A 413 -3.45 59.77 -19.28
C SER A 413 -3.99 58.92 -18.11
N VAL A 414 -5.09 59.44 -17.57
CA VAL A 414 -5.96 58.98 -16.46
C VAL A 414 -7.37 58.82 -17.09
N PRO A 415 -8.24 57.86 -16.70
CA PRO A 415 -9.09 58.08 -15.53
C PRO A 415 -9.42 56.88 -14.64
N SER A 416 -9.63 57.21 -13.36
CA SER A 416 -10.27 56.39 -12.35
C SER A 416 -11.78 56.64 -12.28
N SER A 417 -12.51 55.78 -11.57
CA SER A 417 -13.78 56.12 -10.91
C SER A 417 -13.77 55.52 -9.50
N SER A 418 -14.54 56.09 -8.57
CA SER A 418 -14.30 55.94 -7.12
C SER A 418 -15.55 56.20 -6.25
N SER A 419 -15.38 56.08 -4.92
CA SER A 419 -16.39 56.28 -3.86
C SER A 419 -17.46 55.17 -3.76
N SER A 420 -18.21 55.00 -2.67
CA SER A 420 -18.22 55.63 -1.32
C SER A 420 -18.84 54.59 -0.35
N SER A 421 -18.32 54.23 0.84
CA SER A 421 -17.87 54.97 2.05
C SER A 421 -19.00 55.40 3.00
N SER A 422 -19.12 54.76 4.18
CA SER A 422 -19.60 55.35 5.46
C SER A 422 -19.60 54.31 6.62
N SER A 423 -19.73 54.71 7.90
CA SER A 423 -18.66 55.30 8.73
C SER A 423 -19.13 55.67 10.16
N SER A 424 -18.49 55.10 11.20
CA SER A 424 -18.33 55.68 12.56
C SER A 424 -17.46 54.72 13.42
N SER A 425 -16.51 55.08 14.32
CA SER A 425 -16.21 56.26 15.18
C SER A 425 -17.04 56.37 16.48
N SER A 426 -16.52 56.68 17.67
CA SER A 426 -15.15 56.76 18.26
C SER A 426 -15.32 56.97 19.81
N SER A 427 -14.41 57.38 20.71
CA SER A 427 -12.97 57.75 20.75
C SER A 427 -12.52 57.89 22.24
N THR A 428 -11.24 57.59 22.56
CA THR A 428 -10.43 58.14 23.70
C THR A 428 -10.92 57.86 25.15
N THR A 429 -10.12 57.85 26.24
CA THR A 429 -8.71 58.23 26.56
C THR A 429 -8.22 57.31 27.73
N SER A 430 -7.11 57.40 28.49
CA SER A 430 -5.94 58.32 28.67
C SER A 430 -4.74 57.61 29.38
N MET A 431 -3.77 58.39 29.85
CA MET A 431 -2.48 58.08 30.53
C MET A 431 -2.66 57.65 32.02
N SER A 432 -1.70 57.10 32.80
CA SER A 432 -0.26 57.40 32.89
C SER A 432 0.64 56.31 33.53
N SER A 433 1.98 56.51 33.38
CA SER A 433 3.11 56.12 34.27
C SER A 433 3.50 54.65 34.55
N ALA A 434 4.55 54.22 33.83
CA ALA A 434 5.88 53.84 34.35
C ALA A 434 6.21 52.44 34.96
N LEU A 435 7.32 51.88 34.42
CA LEU A 435 8.37 51.06 35.05
C LEU A 435 8.02 49.69 35.71
N ALA A 436 8.12 48.62 34.91
CA ALA A 436 8.72 47.35 35.33
C ALA A 436 9.22 46.55 34.10
N SER A 437 10.54 46.45 33.91
CA SER A 437 11.15 45.70 32.81
C SER A 437 11.73 44.37 33.29
N GLY A 438 11.16 43.23 32.86
CA GLY A 438 11.72 41.91 33.15
C GLY A 438 10.94 40.74 32.53
N SER A 439 11.66 39.73 32.05
CA SER A 439 11.18 38.39 31.68
C SER A 439 9.94 38.28 30.77
N SER A 440 10.10 38.46 29.45
CA SER A 440 9.08 38.08 28.45
C SER A 440 9.64 37.60 27.08
N SER A 441 10.95 37.40 26.95
CA SER A 441 11.61 37.00 25.69
C SER A 441 11.54 35.50 25.39
N THR A 442 11.65 34.64 26.41
CA THR A 442 11.72 33.18 26.26
C THR A 442 10.40 32.53 25.84
N SER A 443 9.26 33.03 26.34
CA SER A 443 7.93 32.51 26.00
C SER A 443 7.59 32.73 24.53
N ASN A 444 7.87 33.91 23.98
CA ASN A 444 7.65 34.21 22.57
C ASN A 444 8.60 33.42 21.65
N GLN A 445 9.85 33.19 22.05
CA GLN A 445 10.77 32.31 21.30
C GLN A 445 10.32 30.84 21.32
N GLN A 446 9.83 30.33 22.46
CA GLN A 446 9.23 29.00 22.53
C GLN A 446 7.95 28.89 21.69
N LEU A 447 7.08 29.89 21.69
CA LEU A 447 5.87 29.91 20.87
C LEU A 447 6.23 29.90 19.36
N LEU A 448 7.22 30.69 18.96
CA LEU A 448 7.71 30.72 17.58
C LEU A 448 8.38 29.39 17.17
N LEU A 449 9.17 28.77 18.06
CA LEU A 449 9.77 27.46 17.83
C LEU A 449 8.71 26.35 17.72
N VAL A 450 7.69 26.35 18.59
CA VAL A 450 6.56 25.40 18.49
C VAL A 450 5.78 25.63 17.21
N GLN A 451 5.53 26.88 16.80
CA GLN A 451 4.85 27.20 15.55
C GLN A 451 5.68 26.79 14.32
N GLN A 452 7.00 26.99 14.34
CA GLN A 452 7.93 26.57 13.29
C GLN A 452 8.06 25.04 13.23
N GLN A 453 8.12 24.36 14.37
CA GLN A 453 8.11 22.89 14.46
C GLN A 453 6.78 22.30 13.99
N GLN A 454 5.66 22.98 14.25
CA GLN A 454 4.33 22.62 13.75
C GLN A 454 4.20 22.88 12.23
N GLN A 455 4.84 23.92 11.68
CA GLN A 455 5.00 24.10 10.23
C GLN A 455 5.90 23.04 9.58
N LEU A 456 6.99 22.63 10.23
CA LEU A 456 7.84 21.53 9.78
C LEU A 456 7.09 20.18 9.80
N LEU A 457 6.24 19.94 10.81
CA LEU A 457 5.33 18.79 10.83
C LEU A 457 4.29 18.85 9.71
N LEU A 458 3.77 20.03 9.36
CA LEU A 458 2.88 20.21 8.20
C LEU A 458 3.60 19.97 6.86
N LEU A 459 4.88 20.34 6.73
CA LEU A 459 5.73 19.99 5.59
C LEU A 459 6.02 18.47 5.53
N GLN A 460 6.07 17.79 6.68
CA GLN A 460 6.22 16.33 6.76
C GLN A 460 4.93 15.55 6.44
N GLN A 461 3.75 16.16 6.60
CA GLN A 461 2.48 15.52 6.28
C GLN A 461 2.34 15.32 4.76
N SER A 462 2.66 14.10 4.31
CA SER A 462 2.51 13.67 2.92
C SER A 462 1.12 14.00 2.39
N ASN A 463 1.02 14.83 1.35
CA ASN A 463 -0.26 15.17 0.72
C ASN A 463 -1.01 13.88 0.33
N PRO A 464 -2.14 13.56 1.00
CA PRO A 464 -2.78 12.26 0.85
C PRO A 464 -3.37 12.05 -0.54
N PHE A 465 -3.66 13.13 -1.28
CA PHE A 465 -4.17 13.06 -2.65
C PHE A 465 -3.09 12.58 -3.64
N LEU A 466 -1.84 13.01 -3.51
CA LEU A 466 -0.75 12.59 -4.40
C LEU A 466 -0.34 11.14 -4.14
N HIS A 467 -0.25 10.77 -2.86
CA HIS A 467 -0.01 9.40 -2.43
C HIS A 467 -1.12 8.46 -2.96
N LEU A 468 -2.39 8.87 -2.85
CA LEU A 468 -3.52 8.11 -3.38
C LEU A 468 -3.54 8.06 -4.91
N ALA A 469 -3.25 9.18 -5.60
CA ALA A 469 -3.19 9.24 -7.07
C ALA A 469 -2.15 8.26 -7.62
N CYS A 470 -0.91 8.32 -7.13
CA CYS A 470 0.16 7.43 -7.58
C CYS A 470 -0.16 5.96 -7.26
N LYS A 471 -0.71 5.67 -6.07
CA LYS A 471 -1.16 4.32 -5.71
C LYS A 471 -2.26 3.80 -6.65
N LEU A 472 -3.24 4.63 -7.03
CA LEU A 472 -4.31 4.25 -7.94
C LEU A 472 -3.81 4.05 -9.37
N ILE A 473 -2.90 4.90 -9.85
CA ILE A 473 -2.25 4.73 -11.16
C ILE A 473 -1.45 3.43 -11.18
N SER A 474 -0.72 3.11 -10.11
CA SER A 474 0.00 1.83 -9.97
C SER A 474 -0.96 0.62 -10.06
N VAL A 475 -2.05 0.60 -9.30
CA VAL A 475 -3.04 -0.50 -9.30
C VAL A 475 -3.75 -0.64 -10.66
N LEU A 476 -4.16 0.47 -11.29
CA LEU A 476 -4.83 0.43 -12.59
C LEU A 476 -3.88 -0.01 -13.71
N SER A 477 -2.64 0.47 -13.69
CA SER A 477 -1.59 0.05 -14.65
C SER A 477 -1.20 -1.42 -14.44
N GLN A 478 -1.22 -1.91 -13.19
CA GLN A 478 -1.07 -3.33 -12.89
C GLN A 478 -2.22 -4.17 -13.46
N SER A 479 -3.47 -3.70 -13.34
CA SER A 479 -4.62 -4.38 -13.94
C SER A 479 -4.55 -4.40 -15.46
N TYR A 480 -4.13 -3.30 -16.10
CA TYR A 480 -3.93 -3.24 -17.55
C TYR A 480 -2.88 -4.28 -17.99
N VAL A 481 -1.64 -4.22 -17.48
CA VAL A 481 -0.56 -5.07 -18.02
C VAL A 481 -0.77 -6.55 -17.70
N LYS A 482 -1.36 -6.91 -16.54
CA LYS A 482 -1.76 -8.29 -16.26
C LYS A 482 -2.85 -8.81 -17.21
N TYR A 483 -3.56 -7.94 -17.93
CA TYR A 483 -4.52 -8.32 -18.96
C TYR A 483 -3.92 -8.27 -20.38
N SER A 484 -3.27 -7.16 -20.76
CA SER A 484 -2.80 -6.89 -22.11
C SER A 484 -1.48 -7.55 -22.49
N TYR A 485 -0.67 -8.02 -21.52
CA TYR A 485 0.56 -8.74 -21.85
C TYR A 485 0.25 -10.16 -22.40
N PRO A 486 0.89 -10.59 -23.51
CA PRO A 486 0.63 -11.89 -24.13
C PRO A 486 0.84 -13.08 -23.18
N LYS A 487 0.01 -14.12 -23.34
CA LYS A 487 0.02 -15.34 -22.52
C LYS A 487 0.01 -16.59 -23.41
N ASP A 488 0.54 -17.68 -22.89
CA ASP A 488 0.40 -18.99 -23.51
C ASP A 488 -1.05 -19.46 -23.43
N SER A 489 -1.63 -19.76 -24.60
CA SER A 489 -2.95 -20.36 -24.77
C SER A 489 -3.27 -21.52 -23.81
N LYS A 490 -2.31 -22.38 -23.49
CA LYS A 490 -2.50 -23.62 -22.71
C LYS A 490 -2.31 -23.41 -21.21
N THR A 491 -1.31 -22.64 -20.80
CA THR A 491 -0.93 -22.48 -19.39
C THR A 491 -1.44 -21.18 -18.76
N GLN A 492 -1.92 -20.24 -19.57
CA GLN A 492 -2.29 -18.86 -19.19
C GLN A 492 -1.16 -18.06 -18.52
N GLN A 493 0.07 -18.57 -18.52
CA GLN A 493 1.25 -17.87 -18.03
C GLN A 493 1.70 -16.80 -19.03
N PRO A 494 2.25 -15.66 -18.57
CA PRO A 494 2.86 -14.65 -19.43
C PRO A 494 3.90 -15.26 -20.38
N LEU A 495 3.86 -14.89 -21.66
CA LEU A 495 4.85 -15.37 -22.62
C LEU A 495 6.22 -14.80 -22.27
N VAL A 496 7.20 -15.70 -22.10
CA VAL A 496 8.61 -15.34 -22.10
C VAL A 496 8.98 -14.97 -23.53
N GLY A 497 8.82 -13.67 -23.84
CA GLY A 497 9.17 -13.06 -25.12
C GLY A 497 10.67 -13.17 -25.41
N ASP A 498 11.05 -12.88 -26.65
CA ASP A 498 12.45 -12.97 -27.03
C ASP A 498 13.30 -11.88 -26.34
N TRP A 499 14.51 -12.25 -25.95
CA TRP A 499 15.50 -11.39 -25.31
C TRP A 499 16.67 -11.08 -26.28
N SER A 500 16.60 -11.58 -27.52
CA SER A 500 17.50 -11.28 -28.63
C SER A 500 17.45 -9.79 -28.98
N PHE A 501 18.31 -9.01 -28.33
CA PHE A 501 18.53 -7.59 -28.61
C PHE A 501 19.84 -7.45 -29.37
N ASP A 502 19.89 -6.64 -30.43
CA ASP A 502 21.12 -6.41 -31.19
C ASP A 502 22.06 -5.49 -30.41
N GLU A 503 22.96 -6.10 -29.64
CA GLU A 503 23.87 -5.44 -28.68
C GLU A 503 24.75 -4.35 -29.33
N LYS A 504 24.91 -4.41 -30.66
CA LYS A 504 25.64 -3.43 -31.48
C LYS A 504 25.09 -2.01 -31.40
N GLN A 505 23.82 -1.83 -31.01
CA GLN A 505 23.27 -0.49 -30.75
C GLN A 505 23.54 0.01 -29.31
N TYR A 506 23.72 -0.88 -28.33
CA TYR A 506 23.89 -0.50 -26.93
C TYR A 506 25.32 0.00 -26.65
N GLN A 507 26.33 -0.69 -27.19
CA GLN A 507 27.75 -0.35 -26.98
C GLN A 507 28.19 0.98 -27.64
N ARG A 508 27.40 1.52 -28.58
CA ARG A 508 27.75 2.74 -29.33
C ARG A 508 27.52 4.07 -28.60
N GLN A 509 26.97 4.06 -27.38
CA GLN A 509 26.79 5.26 -26.56
C GLN A 509 27.41 5.18 -25.16
N SER A 510 27.97 4.02 -24.77
CA SER A 510 28.74 3.88 -23.53
C SER A 510 30.20 4.31 -23.69
N VAL A 511 30.43 5.53 -24.19
CA VAL A 511 31.76 6.17 -24.25
C VAL A 511 31.76 7.40 -23.35
N TYR A 512 32.13 7.20 -22.09
CA TYR A 512 32.51 8.27 -21.18
C TYR A 512 33.89 7.94 -20.57
N PRO A 513 34.85 8.88 -20.58
CA PRO A 513 36.16 8.66 -19.98
C PRO A 513 36.07 8.70 -18.44
N TYR A 514 36.85 7.83 -17.79
CA TYR A 514 37.08 7.93 -16.35
C TYR A 514 37.89 9.19 -16.04
N HIS A 515 37.21 10.25 -15.59
CA HIS A 515 37.88 11.32 -14.85
C HIS A 515 38.05 10.88 -13.40
N HIS A 516 39.28 10.60 -12.99
CA HIS A 516 39.63 10.54 -11.57
C HIS A 516 39.36 11.91 -10.92
N ASN A 517 38.63 11.92 -9.81
CA ASN A 517 38.45 13.14 -9.01
C ASN A 517 39.80 13.58 -8.42
N LEU A 518 40.22 14.80 -8.72
CA LEU A 518 41.25 15.50 -7.96
C LEU A 518 40.66 16.09 -6.67
N SER A 519 41.47 16.13 -5.63
CA SER A 519 41.09 16.63 -4.30
C SER A 519 40.76 18.13 -4.30
N PRO A 520 39.83 18.60 -3.45
CA PRO A 520 39.35 19.98 -3.49
C PRO A 520 40.26 20.95 -2.69
N PHE A 521 41.21 21.64 -3.34
CA PHE A 521 41.82 22.87 -2.79
C PHE A 521 42.45 23.80 -3.85
N THR A 522 42.19 25.10 -3.72
CA THR A 522 42.83 26.25 -4.41
C THR A 522 42.56 26.45 -5.93
N GLY A 523 42.60 27.72 -6.38
CA GLY A 523 42.71 28.08 -7.80
C GLY A 523 41.55 28.92 -8.36
N LEU A 524 41.82 30.19 -8.71
CA LEU A 524 40.92 31.04 -9.52
C LEU A 524 41.13 30.76 -11.03
N PRO A 525 40.11 30.92 -11.90
CA PRO A 525 40.24 30.73 -13.34
C PRO A 525 40.83 31.96 -14.03
N ASN A 526 41.50 31.75 -15.18
CA ASN A 526 41.72 32.80 -16.18
C ASN A 526 41.79 32.18 -17.61
N PRO A 527 41.33 32.87 -18.67
CA PRO A 527 41.05 32.22 -19.96
C PRO A 527 42.08 32.51 -21.08
N ILE A 528 42.20 31.55 -22.02
CA ILE A 528 42.80 31.63 -23.37
C ILE A 528 42.25 30.37 -24.10
N SER A 529 41.55 30.44 -25.24
CA SER A 529 42.01 30.77 -26.61
C SER A 529 42.96 29.68 -27.18
N ASN A 530 42.88 29.21 -28.43
CA ASN A 530 42.30 29.82 -29.63
C ASN A 530 41.97 28.81 -30.77
N ASN A 531 40.97 29.17 -31.59
CA ASN A 531 40.86 29.04 -33.06
C ASN A 531 40.93 27.73 -33.91
N ASN A 532 40.30 27.90 -35.08
CA ASN A 532 40.49 27.25 -36.40
C ASN A 532 39.95 25.82 -36.62
N ASN A 533 38.92 25.64 -37.45
CA ASN A 533 38.85 25.74 -38.94
C ASN A 533 39.41 24.46 -39.60
N ASN A 534 38.71 23.81 -40.55
CA ASN A 534 38.16 24.42 -41.77
C ASN A 534 37.06 23.55 -42.45
N ASN A 535 36.15 24.20 -43.19
CA ASN A 535 35.76 23.97 -44.60
C ASN A 535 35.73 22.53 -45.22
N ASN A 536 34.80 22.17 -46.12
CA ASN A 536 33.87 23.02 -46.88
C ASN A 536 32.67 22.29 -47.54
N ASN A 537 31.53 23.00 -47.59
CA ASN A 537 30.65 23.20 -48.75
C ASN A 537 29.92 22.06 -49.52
N ASN A 538 28.60 22.27 -49.61
CA ASN A 538 27.79 22.37 -50.84
C ASN A 538 27.21 21.09 -51.51
N THR A 539 26.04 21.14 -52.18
CA THR A 539 25.13 22.29 -52.46
C THR A 539 23.66 21.86 -52.64
N SER A 540 22.72 22.67 -52.13
CA SER A 540 21.47 23.09 -52.84
C SER A 540 20.33 22.08 -53.11
N LYS A 541 19.03 22.46 -53.17
CA LYS A 541 18.42 23.82 -53.06
C LYS A 541 16.91 23.82 -52.72
N ASP A 542 16.46 25.03 -52.37
CA ASP A 542 15.09 25.60 -52.50
C ASP A 542 13.95 25.06 -51.58
N GLN A 543 12.83 25.79 -51.56
CA GLN A 543 11.93 25.93 -50.38
C GLN A 543 10.42 25.93 -50.72
N GLN A 544 9.61 26.02 -49.64
CA GLN A 544 8.28 26.66 -49.51
C GLN A 544 6.98 25.84 -49.73
N SER A 545 6.18 25.83 -48.64
CA SER A 545 4.71 25.93 -48.55
C SER A 545 3.79 24.99 -49.33
N SER A 546 2.95 24.24 -48.59
CA SER A 546 1.49 24.48 -48.52
C SER A 546 0.79 23.57 -47.49
N THR A 547 -0.46 23.89 -47.14
CA THR A 547 -1.31 23.21 -46.15
C THR A 547 -2.05 21.97 -46.73
N PRO A 548 -2.61 21.07 -45.90
CA PRO A 548 -2.97 19.72 -46.32
C PRO A 548 -4.32 19.60 -47.02
N THR A 549 -4.51 18.51 -47.78
CA THR A 549 -5.83 17.99 -48.19
C THR A 549 -5.76 16.46 -48.28
N SER A 550 -6.90 15.79 -48.05
CA SER A 550 -7.05 14.33 -48.21
C SER A 550 -6.96 13.93 -49.70
N THR A 551 -6.81 12.67 -50.12
CA THR A 551 -7.46 11.45 -49.60
C THR A 551 -6.79 10.18 -50.16
N SER A 552 -7.13 9.02 -49.57
CA SER A 552 -7.13 7.64 -50.12
C SER A 552 -6.27 6.64 -49.35
N SER A 553 -6.76 5.40 -49.28
CA SER A 553 -6.25 4.32 -48.44
C SER A 553 -5.76 3.15 -49.28
N SER A 554 -4.55 2.66 -49.01
CA SER A 554 -4.08 1.34 -49.46
C SER A 554 -4.15 0.35 -48.28
N THR A 555 -4.91 -0.73 -48.46
CA THR A 555 -5.16 -1.72 -47.40
C THR A 555 -4.07 -2.80 -47.42
N THR A 556 -3.14 -2.76 -46.47
CA THR A 556 -2.21 -3.88 -46.20
C THR A 556 -2.30 -4.33 -44.75
N THR A 557 -2.56 -5.62 -44.55
CA THR A 557 -2.86 -6.22 -43.25
C THR A 557 -1.58 -6.61 -42.49
N SER A 558 -1.15 -5.78 -41.55
CA SER A 558 -0.14 -6.14 -40.55
C SER A 558 -0.55 -5.63 -39.16
N SER A 559 -1.16 -6.49 -38.35
CA SER A 559 -1.76 -6.14 -37.05
C SER A 559 -0.74 -6.04 -35.92
N SER A 560 0.30 -5.21 -36.09
CA SER A 560 1.20 -4.78 -35.02
C SER A 560 0.64 -3.52 -34.33
N SER A 561 -0.43 -3.68 -33.55
CA SER A 561 -1.07 -2.55 -32.86
C SER A 561 -0.15 -1.99 -31.77
N THR A 562 0.48 -0.85 -32.03
CA THR A 562 1.33 -0.09 -31.09
C THR A 562 0.49 0.62 -30.03
N THR A 563 -0.19 -0.16 -29.19
CA THR A 563 -1.08 0.33 -28.12
C THR A 563 -0.25 0.97 -26.99
N ASN A 564 -0.03 2.28 -27.11
CA ASN A 564 0.53 3.10 -26.04
C ASN A 564 -0.24 2.88 -24.73
N HIS A 565 0.48 2.74 -23.61
CA HIS A 565 -0.10 2.45 -22.32
C HIS A 565 -1.20 3.48 -21.94
N PRO A 566 -2.40 3.07 -21.49
CA PRO A 566 -3.56 3.97 -21.32
C PRO A 566 -3.29 5.16 -20.40
N PHE A 567 -2.49 4.94 -19.34
CA PHE A 567 -2.11 5.97 -18.37
C PHE A 567 -0.79 6.70 -18.71
N SER A 568 -0.21 6.47 -19.90
CA SER A 568 1.08 7.08 -20.32
C SER A 568 1.11 8.62 -20.24
N SER A 569 -0.03 9.28 -20.51
CA SER A 569 -0.15 10.74 -20.36
C SER A 569 -0.10 11.26 -18.91
N LEU A 570 0.09 10.37 -17.92
CA LEU A 570 0.36 10.69 -16.52
C LEU A 570 1.85 10.57 -16.14
N THR A 571 2.68 9.87 -16.94
CA THR A 571 4.11 9.68 -16.66
C THR A 571 4.86 10.98 -16.39
N PRO A 572 4.71 12.08 -17.17
CA PRO A 572 5.44 13.33 -16.91
C PRO A 572 5.15 13.96 -15.54
N PHE A 573 3.91 13.84 -15.05
CA PHE A 573 3.52 14.35 -13.73
C PHE A 573 4.19 13.56 -12.61
N ILE A 574 4.34 12.25 -12.78
CA ILE A 574 4.94 11.35 -11.78
C ILE A 574 6.47 11.50 -11.78
N LEU A 575 7.10 11.67 -12.95
CA LEU A 575 8.52 12.01 -13.05
C LEU A 575 8.83 13.34 -12.36
N ASN A 576 8.03 14.38 -12.61
CA ASN A 576 8.18 15.67 -11.95
C ASN A 576 7.99 15.58 -10.42
N LEU A 577 7.08 14.71 -9.97
CA LEU A 577 6.81 14.49 -8.55
C LEU A 577 7.99 13.83 -7.81
N LEU A 578 8.79 12.98 -8.48
CA LEU A 578 10.04 12.47 -7.91
C LEU A 578 11.07 13.57 -7.67
N ASN A 579 11.16 14.55 -8.56
CA ASN A 579 12.09 15.67 -8.41
C ASN A 579 11.65 16.63 -7.29
N ILE A 580 10.37 17.00 -7.26
CA ILE A 580 9.86 18.08 -6.40
C ILE A 580 9.48 17.60 -4.99
N SER A 581 8.99 16.36 -4.81
CA SER A 581 8.43 15.96 -3.51
C SER A 581 9.51 15.60 -2.48
N PRO A 582 9.51 16.21 -1.27
CA PRO A 582 10.38 15.79 -0.17
C PRO A 582 9.85 14.55 0.57
N SER A 583 8.61 14.12 0.32
CA SER A 583 7.98 13.05 1.08
C SER A 583 8.34 11.67 0.50
N ILE A 584 9.11 10.89 1.26
CA ILE A 584 9.53 9.54 0.84
C ILE A 584 8.35 8.60 0.53
N SER A 585 7.25 8.73 1.29
CA SER A 585 6.01 7.99 1.05
C SER A 585 5.41 8.27 -0.33
N ILE A 586 5.48 9.53 -0.78
CA ILE A 586 5.03 9.93 -2.12
C ILE A 586 6.00 9.42 -3.19
N ARG A 587 7.32 9.51 -2.97
CA ARG A 587 8.34 8.95 -3.88
C ARG A 587 8.16 7.44 -4.09
N ILE A 588 7.85 6.69 -3.03
CA ILE A 588 7.58 5.25 -3.12
C ILE A 588 6.34 4.96 -4.00
N GLN A 589 5.22 5.66 -3.80
CA GLN A 589 4.05 5.43 -4.67
C GLN A 589 4.31 5.90 -6.11
N ALA A 590 5.08 6.96 -6.32
CA ALA A 590 5.48 7.45 -7.64
C ALA A 590 6.36 6.41 -8.38
N LEU A 591 7.37 5.84 -7.69
CA LEU A 591 8.18 4.73 -8.21
C LEU A 591 7.31 3.51 -8.56
N LYS A 592 6.41 3.10 -7.67
CA LYS A 592 5.46 2.00 -7.94
C LYS A 592 4.51 2.28 -9.08
N ALA A 593 4.15 3.54 -9.35
CA ALA A 593 3.39 3.88 -10.55
C ALA A 593 4.25 3.75 -11.80
N LEU A 594 5.48 4.29 -11.80
CA LEU A 594 6.43 4.20 -12.91
C LEU A 594 6.79 2.77 -13.29
N VAL A 595 6.95 1.86 -12.31
CA VAL A 595 7.20 0.42 -12.57
C VAL A 595 6.10 -0.22 -13.42
N TRP A 596 4.82 0.10 -13.17
CA TRP A 596 3.71 -0.47 -13.93
C TRP A 596 3.41 0.30 -15.24
N LEU A 597 3.72 1.60 -15.29
CA LEU A 597 3.69 2.43 -16.50
C LEU A 597 4.82 2.11 -17.50
N CYS A 598 5.94 1.56 -17.04
CA CYS A 598 7.12 1.25 -17.84
C CYS A 598 6.75 0.34 -19.04
N PRO A 599 6.92 0.76 -20.30
CA PRO A 599 6.46 0.01 -21.46
C PRO A 599 7.24 -1.31 -21.60
N SER A 600 6.56 -2.37 -22.08
CA SER A 600 7.17 -3.68 -22.32
C SER A 600 8.15 -3.72 -23.51
N ASN A 601 8.32 -2.59 -24.22
CA ASN A 601 9.34 -2.39 -25.24
C ASN A 601 10.63 -1.88 -24.58
N LEU A 602 11.74 -2.61 -24.75
CA LEU A 602 13.01 -2.34 -24.08
C LEU A 602 13.66 -1.00 -24.46
N ASP A 603 13.47 -0.51 -25.69
CA ASP A 603 13.98 0.81 -26.09
C ASP A 603 13.22 1.94 -25.40
N GLN A 604 11.89 1.81 -25.32
CA GLN A 604 11.06 2.78 -24.60
C GLN A 604 11.23 2.68 -23.07
N SER A 605 11.68 1.54 -22.53
CA SER A 605 11.96 1.40 -21.10
C SER A 605 13.23 2.14 -20.65
N LYS A 606 14.15 2.50 -21.55
CA LYS A 606 15.43 3.20 -21.23
C LYS A 606 15.23 4.47 -20.38
N LEU A 607 14.19 5.26 -20.63
CA LEU A 607 13.86 6.45 -19.81
C LEU A 607 13.52 6.09 -18.36
N TYR A 608 12.81 4.98 -18.15
CA TYR A 608 12.46 4.49 -16.81
C TYR A 608 13.69 3.90 -16.11
N LEU A 609 14.57 3.21 -16.85
CA LEU A 609 15.85 2.70 -16.35
C LEU A 609 16.73 3.83 -15.79
N GLU A 610 16.94 4.90 -16.57
CA GLU A 610 17.70 6.07 -16.09
C GLU A 610 16.98 6.82 -14.95
N THR A 611 15.64 6.83 -14.94
CA THR A 611 14.88 7.37 -13.80
C THR A 611 15.17 6.58 -12.53
N PHE A 612 15.13 5.24 -12.56
CA PHE A 612 15.43 4.40 -11.40
C PHE A 612 16.91 4.52 -10.98
N ARG A 613 17.85 4.57 -11.93
CA ARG A 613 19.27 4.88 -11.69
C ARG A 613 19.48 6.21 -10.97
N SER A 614 18.76 7.27 -11.35
CA SER A 614 18.87 8.57 -10.68
C SER A 614 18.50 8.50 -9.19
N GLN A 615 17.48 7.70 -8.83
CA GLN A 615 17.08 7.53 -7.43
C GLN A 615 18.06 6.65 -6.64
N LEU A 616 18.73 5.68 -7.30
CA LEU A 616 19.80 4.87 -6.72
C LEU A 616 21.09 5.67 -6.44
N ARG A 617 21.33 6.78 -7.15
CA ARG A 617 22.49 7.66 -6.96
C ARG A 617 22.37 8.66 -5.81
N ASP A 618 21.18 8.84 -5.24
CA ASP A 618 20.97 9.72 -4.08
C ASP A 618 21.23 8.94 -2.77
N PRO A 619 22.30 9.26 -2.01
CA PRO A 619 22.68 8.52 -0.81
C PRO A 619 21.72 8.76 0.37
N TYR A 620 20.88 9.80 0.34
CA TYR A 620 19.97 10.16 1.42
C TYR A 620 18.66 9.35 1.38
N HIS A 621 18.33 8.68 0.28
CA HIS A 621 17.17 7.80 0.23
C HIS A 621 17.31 6.59 1.18
N PRO A 622 16.30 6.29 2.03
CA PRO A 622 16.36 5.19 2.99
C PRO A 622 16.16 3.82 2.32
N THR A 623 16.76 2.78 2.91
CA THR A 623 16.75 1.38 2.43
C THR A 623 15.35 0.86 2.07
N HIS A 624 14.31 1.24 2.84
CA HIS A 624 12.95 0.80 2.57
C HIS A 624 12.40 1.29 1.23
N MET A 625 12.85 2.43 0.69
CA MET A 625 12.43 2.89 -0.64
C MET A 625 12.95 1.94 -1.73
N PHE A 626 14.21 1.51 -1.62
CA PHE A 626 14.82 0.58 -2.58
C PHE A 626 14.18 -0.81 -2.47
N LYS A 627 13.96 -1.33 -1.25
CA LYS A 627 13.22 -2.59 -1.04
C LYS A 627 11.82 -2.53 -1.67
N GLU A 628 11.07 -1.45 -1.47
CA GLU A 628 9.73 -1.28 -2.07
C GLU A 628 9.75 -1.10 -3.60
N LEU A 629 10.82 -0.52 -4.18
CA LEU A 629 11.04 -0.44 -5.63
C LEU A 629 11.31 -1.84 -6.20
N PHE A 630 12.30 -2.56 -5.67
CA PHE A 630 12.67 -3.89 -6.16
C PHE A 630 11.58 -4.93 -5.91
N LEU A 631 10.81 -4.84 -4.83
CA LEU A 631 9.61 -5.66 -4.61
C LEU A 631 8.51 -5.40 -5.65
N GLU A 632 8.44 -4.21 -6.26
CA GLU A 632 7.47 -3.93 -7.32
C GLU A 632 8.02 -4.31 -8.70
N LEU A 633 9.32 -4.12 -8.95
CA LEU A 633 10.04 -4.65 -10.13
C LEU A 633 9.98 -6.19 -10.20
N TYR A 634 10.05 -6.87 -9.05
CA TYR A 634 9.88 -8.31 -8.95
C TYR A 634 8.48 -8.76 -9.42
N LYS A 635 7.42 -8.14 -8.88
CA LYS A 635 6.04 -8.36 -9.35
C LYS A 635 5.87 -8.01 -10.83
N ARG A 636 6.66 -7.05 -11.35
CA ARG A 636 6.66 -6.66 -12.76
C ARG A 636 7.23 -7.74 -13.67
N ILE A 637 8.35 -8.40 -13.34
CA ILE A 637 8.87 -9.50 -14.19
C ILE A 637 7.94 -10.70 -14.21
N ILE A 638 7.30 -11.05 -13.09
CA ILE A 638 6.30 -12.14 -13.05
C ILE A 638 5.15 -11.86 -14.03
N ALA A 639 4.72 -10.61 -14.18
CA ALA A 639 3.66 -10.22 -15.12
C ALA A 639 4.17 -9.88 -16.54
N THR A 640 5.47 -9.68 -16.73
CA THR A 640 6.06 -9.11 -17.96
C THR A 640 7.53 -9.56 -18.10
N PRO A 641 7.82 -10.85 -18.40
CA PRO A 641 9.17 -11.42 -18.32
C PRO A 641 10.21 -10.79 -19.27
N ILE A 642 9.78 -10.14 -20.36
CA ILE A 642 10.66 -9.43 -21.29
C ILE A 642 11.43 -8.25 -20.64
N LEU A 643 10.98 -7.75 -19.48
CA LEU A 643 11.65 -6.66 -18.76
C LEU A 643 12.79 -7.13 -17.84
N SER A 644 13.06 -8.43 -17.72
CA SER A 644 14.14 -8.93 -16.86
C SER A 644 15.54 -8.39 -17.19
N PRO A 645 15.97 -8.19 -18.45
CA PRO A 645 17.29 -7.61 -18.74
C PRO A 645 17.50 -6.21 -18.12
N MET A 646 16.47 -5.36 -18.17
CA MET A 646 16.46 -4.03 -17.52
C MET A 646 16.65 -4.12 -16.00
N ILE A 647 16.09 -5.17 -15.39
CA ILE A 647 16.14 -5.39 -13.93
C ILE A 647 17.45 -6.07 -13.51
N LEU A 648 18.07 -6.88 -14.37
CA LEU A 648 19.43 -7.37 -14.18
C LEU A 648 20.45 -6.21 -14.22
N GLU A 649 20.27 -5.23 -15.10
CA GLU A 649 21.05 -3.98 -15.05
C GLU A 649 20.82 -3.21 -13.74
N LEU A 650 19.57 -3.02 -13.29
CA LEU A 650 19.28 -2.33 -12.03
C LEU A 650 19.79 -3.07 -10.78
N ILE A 651 19.83 -4.41 -10.80
CA ILE A 651 20.43 -5.20 -9.73
C ILE A 651 21.94 -4.98 -9.68
N TYR A 652 22.63 -4.96 -10.83
CA TYR A 652 24.03 -4.55 -10.89
C TYR A 652 24.19 -3.14 -10.29
N ASP A 653 23.42 -2.16 -10.76
CA ASP A 653 23.54 -0.77 -10.32
C ASP A 653 23.24 -0.58 -8.82
N TRP A 654 22.30 -1.34 -8.23
CA TRP A 654 21.99 -1.30 -6.80
C TRP A 654 23.14 -1.83 -5.95
N ILE A 655 23.71 -2.97 -6.35
CA ILE A 655 24.84 -3.63 -5.68
C ILE A 655 26.14 -2.82 -5.84
N ASP A 656 26.28 -2.07 -6.93
CA ASP A 656 27.46 -1.22 -7.20
C ASP A 656 27.39 0.13 -6.50
N ILE A 657 26.26 0.83 -6.59
CA ILE A 657 26.13 2.21 -6.08
C ILE A 657 25.85 2.22 -4.56
N ILE A 658 25.00 1.33 -4.04
CA ILE A 658 24.71 1.26 -2.59
C ILE A 658 24.60 -0.19 -2.08
N PRO A 659 25.73 -0.94 -2.00
CA PRO A 659 25.74 -2.30 -1.45
C PRO A 659 25.17 -2.39 -0.02
N SER A 660 25.40 -1.38 0.82
CA SER A 660 24.89 -1.30 2.21
C SER A 660 23.37 -1.18 2.34
N LYS A 661 22.63 -1.02 1.24
CA LYS A 661 21.16 -0.97 1.19
C LYS A 661 20.56 -2.06 0.30
N CYS A 662 21.34 -3.08 -0.08
CA CYS A 662 20.87 -4.20 -0.89
C CYS A 662 20.09 -5.24 -0.07
N ASP A 663 19.18 -5.94 -0.75
CA ASP A 663 18.42 -7.07 -0.22
C ASP A 663 18.78 -8.32 -1.02
N THR A 664 19.80 -9.06 -0.57
CA THR A 664 20.33 -10.24 -1.29
C THR A 664 19.30 -11.35 -1.43
N SER A 665 18.43 -11.51 -0.44
CA SER A 665 17.34 -12.49 -0.49
C SER A 665 16.37 -12.16 -1.63
N LEU A 666 15.93 -10.90 -1.76
CA LEU A 666 15.08 -10.46 -2.85
C LEU A 666 15.77 -10.55 -4.22
N ILE A 667 17.08 -10.28 -4.29
CA ILE A 667 17.87 -10.46 -5.52
C ILE A 667 17.89 -11.94 -5.94
N CYS A 668 18.11 -12.86 -5.01
CA CYS A 668 18.07 -14.29 -5.26
C CYS A 668 16.66 -14.80 -5.62
N GLU A 669 15.57 -14.25 -5.05
CA GLU A 669 14.19 -14.54 -5.49
C GLU A 669 13.93 -14.10 -6.94
N ILE A 670 14.40 -12.90 -7.32
CA ILE A 670 14.30 -12.39 -8.69
C ILE A 670 15.06 -13.30 -9.66
N TRP A 671 16.30 -13.67 -9.32
CA TRP A 671 17.14 -14.54 -10.15
C TRP A 671 16.57 -15.96 -10.26
N LYS A 672 16.10 -16.55 -9.15
CA LYS A 672 15.40 -17.84 -9.16
C LYS A 672 14.21 -17.81 -10.13
N THR A 673 13.38 -16.78 -10.03
CA THR A 673 12.20 -16.63 -10.89
C THR A 673 12.60 -16.54 -12.37
N ILE A 674 13.71 -15.87 -12.69
CA ILE A 674 14.31 -15.85 -14.03
C ILE A 674 14.82 -17.23 -14.46
N VAL A 675 15.37 -18.05 -13.56
CA VAL A 675 15.72 -19.46 -13.88
C VAL A 675 14.44 -20.25 -14.18
N ASP A 676 13.43 -20.16 -13.32
CA ASP A 676 12.20 -20.96 -13.38
C ASP A 676 11.45 -20.81 -14.73
N PHE A 677 11.23 -19.58 -15.21
CA PHE A 677 10.59 -19.35 -16.53
C PHE A 677 11.61 -19.29 -17.69
N GLY A 678 12.89 -19.06 -17.40
CA GLY A 678 13.88 -18.68 -18.40
C GLY A 678 14.26 -19.81 -19.36
N LYS A 679 14.10 -19.56 -20.66
CA LYS A 679 14.72 -20.35 -21.74
C LYS A 679 16.24 -20.15 -21.75
N VAL A 680 16.96 -20.90 -22.59
CA VAL A 680 18.45 -20.93 -22.68
C VAL A 680 19.07 -19.53 -22.59
N PHE A 681 18.75 -18.65 -23.53
CA PHE A 681 19.27 -17.28 -23.60
C PHE A 681 18.95 -16.41 -22.37
N ALA A 682 17.84 -16.67 -21.67
CA ALA A 682 17.50 -15.95 -20.45
C ALA A 682 18.38 -16.36 -19.27
N ARG A 683 18.71 -17.65 -19.17
CA ARG A 683 19.67 -18.18 -18.18
C ARG A 683 21.10 -17.75 -18.50
N GLU A 684 21.45 -17.62 -19.78
CA GLU A 684 22.74 -17.06 -20.22
C GLU A 684 22.89 -15.57 -19.84
N LYS A 685 21.88 -14.71 -20.11
CA LYS A 685 21.92 -13.30 -19.68
C LYS A 685 21.92 -13.13 -18.16
N LEU A 686 21.22 -14.01 -17.42
CA LEU A 686 21.33 -14.07 -15.96
C LEU A 686 22.75 -14.41 -15.51
N LEU A 687 23.36 -15.46 -16.08
CA LEU A 687 24.73 -15.87 -15.71
C LEU A 687 25.77 -14.79 -16.04
N ALA A 688 25.64 -14.14 -17.20
CA ALA A 688 26.49 -13.00 -17.56
C ALA A 688 26.34 -11.81 -16.59
N SER A 689 25.11 -11.54 -16.11
CA SER A 689 24.86 -10.53 -15.08
C SER A 689 25.49 -10.91 -13.73
N ILE A 690 25.39 -12.18 -13.31
CA ILE A 690 26.03 -12.70 -12.09
C ILE A 690 27.56 -12.58 -12.19
N PHE A 691 28.17 -13.01 -13.29
CA PHE A 691 29.62 -12.86 -13.49
C PHE A 691 30.04 -11.38 -13.50
N LYS A 692 29.27 -10.47 -14.13
CA LYS A 692 29.55 -9.02 -14.07
C LYS A 692 29.54 -8.47 -12.63
N ILE A 693 28.71 -9.02 -11.73
CA ILE A 693 28.65 -8.61 -10.31
C ILE A 693 29.80 -9.24 -9.49
N LEU A 694 30.23 -10.45 -9.84
CA LEU A 694 31.31 -11.18 -9.17
C LEU A 694 32.72 -10.69 -9.58
N ASP A 695 32.91 -10.31 -10.84
CA ASP A 695 34.20 -9.92 -11.42
C ASP A 695 34.51 -8.41 -11.25
N ARG A 696 33.69 -7.67 -10.48
CA ARG A 696 33.80 -6.20 -10.32
C ARG A 696 34.83 -5.76 -9.26
N VAL A 697 35.30 -4.52 -9.36
CA VAL A 697 36.19 -3.90 -8.38
C VAL A 697 35.38 -3.31 -7.21
N VAL A 698 35.64 -3.79 -5.98
CA VAL A 698 34.93 -3.36 -4.76
C VAL A 698 35.69 -2.25 -4.03
N HIS A 699 35.03 -1.13 -3.73
CA HIS A 699 35.60 -0.03 -2.94
C HIS A 699 35.96 -0.48 -1.51
N PRO A 700 37.10 -0.06 -0.91
CA PRO A 700 37.54 -0.51 0.41
C PRO A 700 36.46 -0.44 1.51
N ASP A 701 35.71 0.67 1.57
CA ASP A 701 34.71 0.93 2.61
C ASP A 701 33.54 -0.08 2.59
N PHE A 702 33.27 -0.70 1.45
CA PHE A 702 32.17 -1.65 1.27
C PHE A 702 32.60 -3.11 1.34
N ARG A 703 33.89 -3.41 1.57
CA ARG A 703 34.45 -4.79 1.53
C ARG A 703 33.64 -5.79 2.36
N VAL A 704 33.29 -5.47 3.61
CA VAL A 704 32.56 -6.40 4.50
C VAL A 704 31.19 -6.74 3.94
N VAL A 705 30.42 -5.74 3.51
CA VAL A 705 29.09 -5.94 2.92
C VAL A 705 29.18 -6.67 1.58
N ALA A 706 30.18 -6.34 0.76
CA ALA A 706 30.43 -6.98 -0.52
C ALA A 706 30.82 -8.47 -0.36
N MET A 707 31.51 -8.87 0.72
CA MET A 707 31.76 -10.28 1.01
C MET A 707 30.46 -11.04 1.34
N GLU A 708 29.57 -10.49 2.16
CA GLU A 708 28.29 -11.14 2.45
C GLU A 708 27.42 -11.26 1.18
N ILE A 709 27.37 -10.20 0.35
CA ILE A 709 26.74 -10.26 -0.97
C ILE A 709 27.40 -11.34 -1.86
N GLN A 710 28.74 -11.40 -1.92
CA GLN A 710 29.45 -12.41 -2.70
C GLN A 710 29.15 -13.83 -2.22
N LYS A 711 29.06 -14.05 -0.90
CA LYS A 711 28.71 -15.33 -0.29
C LYS A 711 27.30 -15.77 -0.70
N ASP A 712 26.31 -14.88 -0.62
CA ASP A 712 24.93 -15.18 -1.03
C ASP A 712 24.83 -15.48 -2.54
N ILE A 713 25.61 -14.78 -3.38
CA ILE A 713 25.69 -15.06 -4.83
C ILE A 713 26.36 -16.42 -5.10
N ILE A 714 27.40 -16.78 -4.34
CA ILE A 714 28.05 -18.09 -4.43
C ILE A 714 27.08 -19.20 -4.01
N LYS A 715 26.35 -19.05 -2.90
CA LYS A 715 25.28 -19.99 -2.50
C LYS A 715 24.26 -20.18 -3.62
N PHE A 716 23.78 -19.08 -4.22
CA PHE A 716 22.84 -19.13 -5.35
C PHE A 716 23.41 -19.90 -6.55
N LEU A 717 24.70 -19.73 -6.88
CA LEU A 717 25.34 -20.55 -7.91
C LEU A 717 25.38 -22.04 -7.49
N GLY A 718 25.72 -22.36 -6.25
CA GLY A 718 25.66 -23.73 -5.74
C GLY A 718 24.27 -24.38 -5.88
N ASP A 719 23.20 -23.63 -5.60
CA ASP A 719 21.83 -24.12 -5.63
C ASP A 719 21.22 -24.22 -7.06
N TYR A 720 21.61 -23.35 -8.00
CA TYR A 720 20.96 -23.20 -9.30
C TYR A 720 21.83 -23.45 -10.55
N SER A 721 23.16 -23.64 -10.44
CA SER A 721 24.05 -23.78 -11.61
C SER A 721 23.63 -24.86 -12.60
N ASN A 722 23.22 -26.04 -12.12
CA ASN A 722 22.79 -27.14 -12.99
C ASN A 722 21.51 -26.79 -13.78
N GLN A 723 20.62 -26.00 -13.18
CA GLN A 723 19.41 -25.50 -13.82
C GLN A 723 19.74 -24.41 -14.84
N ILE A 724 20.60 -23.45 -14.47
CA ILE A 724 21.10 -22.38 -15.34
C ILE A 724 21.76 -22.95 -16.60
N THR A 725 22.58 -24.00 -16.45
CA THR A 725 23.46 -24.56 -17.49
C THR A 725 22.95 -25.85 -18.15
N TYR A 726 21.71 -26.27 -17.83
CA TYR A 726 21.07 -27.49 -18.32
C TYR A 726 21.89 -28.79 -18.09
N GLU A 727 22.66 -28.84 -17.01
CA GLU A 727 23.44 -30.04 -16.66
C GLU A 727 22.55 -31.11 -16.02
N GLN A 728 22.66 -32.35 -16.49
CA GLN A 728 21.87 -33.49 -16.02
C GLN A 728 22.76 -34.71 -15.71
N PRO A 729 22.45 -35.51 -14.68
CA PRO A 729 23.22 -36.71 -14.30
C PRO A 729 23.46 -37.75 -15.41
N SER A 730 22.58 -37.77 -16.41
CA SER A 730 22.51 -38.73 -17.52
C SER A 730 23.11 -38.22 -18.85
N ARG A 731 23.58 -36.96 -18.90
CA ARG A 731 24.08 -36.32 -20.14
C ARG A 731 25.15 -37.16 -20.86
N PHE A 732 26.05 -37.78 -20.10
CA PHE A 732 27.14 -38.62 -20.62
C PHE A 732 26.69 -40.00 -21.13
N GLU A 733 25.56 -40.52 -20.62
CA GLU A 733 25.05 -41.84 -20.99
C GLU A 733 24.31 -41.80 -22.34
N GLN A 734 23.65 -40.67 -22.65
CA GLN A 734 23.00 -40.44 -23.95
C GLN A 734 24.02 -40.36 -25.10
N CYS A 735 25.15 -39.65 -24.91
CA CYS A 735 26.17 -39.49 -25.95
C CYS A 735 26.76 -40.83 -26.44
N LYS A 736 26.85 -41.85 -25.59
CA LYS A 736 27.33 -43.19 -25.97
C LYS A 736 26.43 -43.91 -26.98
N SER A 737 25.18 -43.49 -27.14
CA SER A 737 24.22 -44.11 -28.06
C SER A 737 24.33 -43.62 -29.51
N ARG A 738 25.16 -42.60 -29.79
CA ARG A 738 25.44 -42.11 -31.15
C ARG A 738 26.83 -42.55 -31.60
N SER A 739 26.93 -43.81 -32.05
CA SER A 739 28.11 -44.28 -32.77
C SER A 739 28.05 -43.76 -34.22
N GLY A 740 28.71 -42.62 -34.46
CA GLY A 740 28.80 -41.94 -35.75
C GLY A 740 30.07 -41.09 -35.82
N SER A 741 30.74 -41.08 -36.97
CA SER A 741 32.17 -40.76 -37.10
C SER A 741 32.53 -39.26 -37.12
N ASN A 742 31.83 -38.43 -36.34
CA ASN A 742 32.11 -36.99 -36.17
C ASN A 742 32.49 -36.65 -34.71
N GLN A 743 33.21 -37.53 -34.00
CA GLN A 743 33.59 -37.33 -32.60
C GLN A 743 34.80 -36.38 -32.43
N GLN A 744 34.65 -35.14 -32.88
CA GLN A 744 35.46 -34.01 -32.43
C GLN A 744 34.55 -32.98 -31.77
N GLN A 745 34.73 -32.79 -30.46
CA GLN A 745 34.15 -31.70 -29.67
C GLN A 745 32.60 -31.66 -29.61
N ASP A 746 31.97 -32.74 -29.12
CA ASP A 746 30.72 -32.57 -28.37
C ASP A 746 31.07 -31.88 -27.03
N ILE A 747 30.97 -30.54 -27.05
CA ILE A 747 31.60 -29.62 -26.10
C ILE A 747 31.15 -29.85 -24.64
N SER A 748 32.13 -29.90 -23.73
CA SER A 748 31.90 -29.89 -22.28
C SER A 748 31.16 -28.60 -21.88
N ASN A 749 30.36 -28.65 -20.82
CA ASN A 749 29.43 -27.57 -20.46
C ASN A 749 30.19 -26.27 -20.09
N MET A 750 30.52 -25.44 -21.09
CA MET A 750 31.41 -24.27 -20.91
C MET A 750 30.87 -23.28 -19.88
N SER A 751 29.56 -23.08 -19.83
CA SER A 751 28.89 -22.24 -18.84
C SER A 751 29.07 -22.80 -17.43
N LEU A 752 28.92 -24.11 -17.23
CA LEU A 752 29.14 -24.77 -15.94
C LEU A 752 30.63 -24.77 -15.55
N ASN A 753 31.52 -25.08 -16.48
CA ASN A 753 32.97 -25.01 -16.26
C ASN A 753 33.40 -23.59 -15.85
N SER A 754 32.79 -22.55 -16.44
CA SER A 754 33.03 -21.13 -16.08
C SER A 754 32.53 -20.75 -14.69
N ILE A 755 31.60 -21.53 -14.12
CA ILE A 755 31.17 -21.40 -12.72
C ILE A 755 32.14 -22.17 -11.82
N ILE A 756 32.40 -23.45 -12.14
CA ILE A 756 33.30 -24.33 -11.38
C ILE A 756 34.67 -23.67 -11.19
N LEU A 757 35.31 -23.19 -12.26
CA LEU A 757 36.62 -22.53 -12.19
C LEU A 757 36.63 -21.28 -11.28
N ARG A 758 35.53 -20.51 -11.22
CA ARG A 758 35.39 -19.38 -10.28
C ARG A 758 35.24 -19.86 -8.84
N LEU A 759 34.44 -20.90 -8.60
CA LEU A 759 34.28 -21.49 -7.26
C LEU A 759 35.57 -22.14 -6.75
N GLU A 760 36.31 -22.83 -7.63
CA GLU A 760 37.64 -23.37 -7.35
C GLU A 760 38.61 -22.24 -6.96
N GLN A 761 38.67 -21.16 -7.76
CA GLN A 761 39.47 -19.97 -7.48
C GLN A 761 39.09 -19.33 -6.13
N TYR A 762 37.81 -19.14 -5.85
CA TYR A 762 37.34 -18.59 -4.58
C TYR A 762 37.67 -19.50 -3.38
N SER A 763 37.57 -20.82 -3.54
CA SER A 763 37.94 -21.78 -2.49
C SER A 763 39.43 -21.73 -2.13
N ILE A 764 40.31 -21.42 -3.08
CA ILE A 764 41.76 -21.32 -2.84
C ILE A 764 42.15 -19.94 -2.29
N PHE A 765 41.66 -18.85 -2.90
CA PHE A 765 42.25 -17.51 -2.73
C PHE A 765 41.45 -16.55 -1.83
N SER A 766 40.13 -16.73 -1.64
CA SER A 766 39.28 -15.79 -0.89
C SER A 766 39.38 -15.95 0.65
N PRO A 767 38.70 -15.13 1.46
CA PRO A 767 38.58 -15.34 2.92
C PRO A 767 37.79 -16.61 3.28
N TRP A 768 37.96 -17.12 4.51
CA TRP A 768 37.47 -18.47 4.89
C TRP A 768 35.95 -18.66 4.73
N GLN A 769 35.13 -17.62 4.95
CA GLN A 769 33.68 -17.66 4.74
C GLN A 769 33.33 -17.97 3.28
N ILE A 770 34.03 -17.29 2.36
CA ILE A 770 33.88 -17.47 0.92
C ILE A 770 34.42 -18.84 0.49
N ARG A 771 35.51 -19.34 1.11
CA ARG A 771 36.02 -20.69 0.83
C ARG A 771 35.02 -21.77 1.17
N LEU A 772 34.42 -21.68 2.35
CA LEU A 772 33.44 -22.64 2.85
C LEU A 772 32.24 -22.73 1.91
N GLU A 773 31.55 -21.60 1.66
CA GLU A 773 30.39 -21.55 0.77
C GLU A 773 30.74 -21.96 -0.68
N SER A 774 31.96 -21.68 -1.16
CA SER A 774 32.42 -22.13 -2.49
C SER A 774 32.55 -23.64 -2.57
N ILE A 775 33.02 -24.30 -1.51
CA ILE A 775 33.15 -25.76 -1.44
C ILE A 775 31.79 -26.44 -1.26
N ASP A 776 30.89 -25.88 -0.45
CA ASP A 776 29.49 -26.33 -0.39
C ASP A 776 28.80 -26.18 -1.74
N SER A 777 29.06 -25.09 -2.47
CA SER A 777 28.53 -24.86 -3.81
C SER A 777 29.09 -25.84 -4.84
N LEU A 778 30.39 -26.15 -4.80
CA LEU A 778 31.00 -27.21 -5.61
C LEU A 778 30.41 -28.59 -5.28
N ALA A 779 30.14 -28.87 -4.00
CA ALA A 779 29.51 -30.12 -3.56
C ALA A 779 28.09 -30.27 -4.12
N LYS A 780 27.24 -29.24 -3.97
CA LYS A 780 25.87 -29.20 -4.51
C LYS A 780 25.85 -29.46 -6.02
N ILE A 781 26.71 -28.75 -6.76
CA ILE A 781 26.91 -28.94 -8.20
C ILE A 781 27.35 -30.38 -8.50
N ALA A 782 28.36 -30.90 -7.80
CA ALA A 782 28.83 -32.27 -7.99
C ALA A 782 27.72 -33.29 -7.76
N PHE A 783 26.97 -33.22 -6.65
CA PHE A 783 25.88 -34.14 -6.34
C PHE A 783 24.80 -34.16 -7.43
N GLN A 784 24.47 -33.02 -8.05
CA GLN A 784 23.44 -32.94 -9.10
C GLN A 784 23.94 -33.14 -10.54
N SER A 785 25.26 -33.12 -10.80
CA SER A 785 25.83 -33.15 -12.16
C SER A 785 26.09 -34.56 -12.72
N SER A 786 26.55 -34.62 -13.98
CA SER A 786 27.10 -35.84 -14.59
C SER A 786 28.36 -36.37 -13.88
N THR A 787 28.72 -37.63 -14.14
CA THR A 787 29.87 -38.30 -13.51
C THR A 787 31.20 -37.60 -13.77
N VAL A 788 31.36 -36.94 -14.92
CA VAL A 788 32.59 -36.19 -15.27
C VAL A 788 32.81 -35.04 -14.29
N VAL A 789 31.76 -34.27 -13.99
CA VAL A 789 31.79 -33.16 -13.02
C VAL A 789 32.01 -33.69 -11.60
N LYS A 790 31.36 -34.80 -11.22
CA LYS A 790 31.58 -35.46 -9.91
C LYS A 790 33.05 -35.81 -9.68
N VAL A 791 33.70 -36.45 -10.66
CA VAL A 791 35.11 -36.85 -10.57
C VAL A 791 36.05 -35.63 -10.61
N HIS A 792 35.74 -34.61 -11.41
CA HIS A 792 36.50 -33.35 -11.43
C HIS A 792 36.51 -32.65 -10.07
N VAL A 793 35.34 -32.48 -9.44
CA VAL A 793 35.24 -31.84 -8.11
C VAL A 793 35.86 -32.71 -7.02
N TYR A 794 35.70 -34.04 -7.09
CA TYR A 794 36.36 -34.97 -6.17
C TYR A 794 37.90 -34.88 -6.25
N ASN A 795 38.45 -34.88 -7.45
CA ASN A 795 39.90 -34.72 -7.67
C ASN A 795 40.38 -33.34 -7.21
N PHE A 796 39.61 -32.28 -7.42
CA PHE A 796 39.93 -30.94 -6.91
C PHE A 796 40.01 -30.95 -5.37
N LEU A 797 38.94 -31.37 -4.69
CA LEU A 797 38.85 -31.33 -3.23
C LEU A 797 39.86 -32.25 -2.52
N THR A 798 40.39 -33.28 -3.20
CA THR A 798 41.47 -34.14 -2.68
C THR A 798 42.87 -33.58 -2.92
N LEU A 799 43.08 -32.74 -3.95
CA LEU A 799 44.40 -32.17 -4.32
C LEU A 799 44.70 -30.80 -3.70
N VAL A 800 43.70 -30.07 -3.23
CA VAL A 800 43.89 -28.68 -2.74
C VAL A 800 44.69 -28.63 -1.43
N PRO A 801 45.69 -27.73 -1.30
CA PRO A 801 46.65 -27.75 -0.17
C PRO A 801 46.03 -27.42 1.19
N ASN A 802 45.77 -28.49 1.95
CA ASN A 802 45.19 -28.53 3.29
C ASN A 802 46.04 -27.90 4.42
N GLU A 803 47.20 -27.32 4.13
CA GLU A 803 48.22 -26.92 5.12
C GLU A 803 48.29 -25.40 5.37
N SER A 804 47.65 -24.57 4.54
CA SER A 804 47.69 -23.11 4.74
C SER A 804 46.68 -22.64 5.80
N HIS A 805 47.04 -21.61 6.57
CA HIS A 805 46.33 -21.14 7.78
C HIS A 805 44.82 -20.84 7.61
N GLY A 806 44.30 -20.66 6.39
CA GLY A 806 42.87 -20.48 6.11
C GLY A 806 42.06 -21.78 5.93
N TRP A 807 42.71 -22.93 5.76
CA TRP A 807 42.04 -24.20 5.43
C TRP A 807 41.58 -25.01 6.63
N THR A 808 42.17 -24.81 7.82
CA THR A 808 41.82 -25.57 9.04
C THR A 808 40.32 -25.47 9.39
N ALA A 809 39.69 -24.33 9.13
CA ALA A 809 38.26 -24.09 9.36
C ALA A 809 37.33 -24.77 8.31
N VAL A 810 37.87 -25.17 7.16
CA VAL A 810 37.10 -25.71 6.02
C VAL A 810 37.33 -27.22 5.85
N LYS A 811 38.51 -27.72 6.26
CA LYS A 811 38.98 -29.11 6.13
C LYS A 811 38.00 -30.16 6.67
N SER A 812 37.26 -29.86 7.73
CA SER A 812 36.21 -30.74 8.27
C SER A 812 35.06 -30.93 7.27
N ASN A 813 34.54 -29.84 6.70
CA ASN A 813 33.48 -29.89 5.70
C ASN A 813 33.96 -30.54 4.39
N THR A 814 35.16 -30.16 3.91
CA THR A 814 35.79 -30.79 2.74
C THR A 814 35.90 -32.31 2.91
N SER A 815 36.28 -32.80 4.11
CA SER A 815 36.35 -34.24 4.39
C SER A 815 34.98 -34.92 4.33
N ILE A 816 33.91 -34.31 4.85
CA ILE A 816 32.55 -34.85 4.76
C ILE A 816 32.10 -34.92 3.29
N ILE A 817 32.36 -33.88 2.50
CA ILE A 817 32.02 -33.81 1.08
C ILE A 817 32.78 -34.88 0.28
N VAL A 818 34.10 -34.99 0.47
CA VAL A 818 34.94 -36.00 -0.20
C VAL A 818 34.48 -37.41 0.16
N ASN A 819 34.21 -37.71 1.44
CA ASN A 819 33.70 -39.02 1.86
C ASN A 819 32.31 -39.34 1.28
N THR A 820 31.45 -38.33 1.11
CA THR A 820 30.12 -38.49 0.50
C THR A 820 30.22 -38.72 -1.02
N LEU A 821 31.14 -38.02 -1.69
CA LEU A 821 31.44 -38.23 -3.11
C LEU A 821 32.09 -39.59 -3.38
N ASP A 822 32.99 -40.05 -2.51
CA ASP A 822 33.62 -41.38 -2.62
C ASP A 822 32.59 -42.51 -2.47
N GLN A 823 31.72 -42.43 -1.45
CA GLN A 823 30.62 -43.37 -1.27
C GLN A 823 29.65 -43.35 -2.47
N LEU A 824 29.33 -42.16 -2.99
CA LEU A 824 28.46 -41.98 -4.17
C LEU A 824 29.05 -42.60 -5.44
N LEU A 825 30.35 -42.39 -5.69
CA LEU A 825 31.06 -42.96 -6.84
C LEU A 825 31.24 -44.47 -6.71
N SER A 826 31.63 -44.96 -5.52
CA SER A 826 31.78 -46.39 -5.20
C SER A 826 30.46 -47.15 -5.32
N LEU A 827 29.36 -46.60 -4.79
CA LEU A 827 28.03 -47.22 -4.91
C LEU A 827 27.49 -47.17 -6.36
N ARG A 828 27.78 -46.11 -7.14
CA ARG A 828 27.46 -46.11 -8.57
C ARG A 828 28.30 -47.15 -9.33
N ALA A 829 29.57 -47.36 -8.98
CA ALA A 829 30.40 -48.41 -9.56
C ALA A 829 29.91 -49.83 -9.21
N LYS A 830 29.43 -50.05 -7.98
CA LYS A 830 28.76 -51.29 -7.54
C LYS A 830 27.48 -51.58 -8.33
N TRP A 831 26.59 -50.59 -8.47
CA TRP A 831 25.22 -50.83 -8.94
C TRP A 831 25.03 -50.70 -10.46
N LEU A 832 25.72 -49.77 -11.13
CA LEU A 832 25.53 -49.49 -12.56
C LEU A 832 25.77 -50.70 -13.49
N PRO A 833 26.74 -51.63 -13.23
CA PRO A 833 26.87 -52.85 -14.02
C PRO A 833 25.68 -53.80 -13.88
N LEU A 834 25.08 -53.86 -12.68
CA LEU A 834 24.03 -54.82 -12.33
C LEU A 834 22.66 -54.46 -12.92
N PHE A 835 22.40 -53.18 -13.20
CA PHE A 835 21.13 -52.71 -13.79
C PHE A 835 20.86 -53.23 -15.22
N LYS A 836 21.89 -53.76 -15.90
CA LYS A 836 21.80 -54.46 -17.20
C LYS A 836 21.07 -55.80 -17.12
N SER A 837 20.90 -56.33 -15.90
CA SER A 837 20.18 -57.55 -15.57
C SER A 837 19.04 -57.24 -14.60
N ASP A 838 18.10 -58.17 -14.46
CA ASP A 838 17.11 -58.10 -13.38
C ASP A 838 17.76 -58.43 -12.03
N LEU A 839 17.43 -57.62 -11.02
CA LEU A 839 17.97 -57.76 -9.67
C LEU A 839 17.15 -58.75 -8.83
N SER A 840 17.84 -59.55 -8.00
CA SER A 840 17.19 -60.35 -6.97
C SER A 840 16.55 -59.48 -5.88
N GLN A 841 15.57 -60.01 -5.15
CA GLN A 841 14.88 -59.27 -4.08
C GLN A 841 15.81 -58.75 -2.99
N ASN A 842 16.86 -59.50 -2.64
CA ASN A 842 17.89 -59.04 -1.70
C ASN A 842 18.68 -57.85 -2.26
N GLN A 843 19.10 -57.91 -3.53
CA GLN A 843 19.77 -56.79 -4.19
C GLN A 843 18.85 -55.55 -4.32
N ILE A 844 17.54 -55.72 -4.53
CA ILE A 844 16.58 -54.59 -4.53
C ILE A 844 16.47 -53.96 -3.14
N LYS A 845 16.46 -54.77 -2.07
CA LYS A 845 16.48 -54.28 -0.68
C LYS A 845 17.77 -53.51 -0.36
N ASP A 846 18.92 -54.07 -0.72
CA ASP A 846 20.23 -53.44 -0.52
C ASP A 846 20.36 -52.14 -1.33
N LEU A 847 19.88 -52.13 -2.57
CA LEU A 847 19.82 -50.93 -3.41
C LEU A 847 18.93 -49.83 -2.79
N LYS A 848 17.74 -50.20 -2.27
CA LYS A 848 16.85 -49.26 -1.57
C LYS A 848 17.54 -48.67 -0.33
N ASN A 849 18.25 -49.50 0.45
CA ASN A 849 19.04 -49.04 1.60
C ASN A 849 20.19 -48.10 1.20
N ASP A 850 21.04 -48.50 0.25
CA ASP A 850 22.17 -47.71 -0.23
C ASP A 850 21.70 -46.35 -0.81
N HIS A 851 20.60 -46.36 -1.57
CA HIS A 851 19.96 -45.15 -2.08
C HIS A 851 19.46 -44.24 -0.95
N THR A 852 18.72 -44.76 0.03
CA THR A 852 18.21 -43.97 1.15
C THR A 852 19.34 -43.34 1.97
N ASN A 853 20.41 -44.10 2.26
CA ASN A 853 21.56 -43.59 3.01
C ASN A 853 22.30 -42.47 2.25
N LEU A 854 22.51 -42.62 0.92
CA LEU A 854 23.06 -41.54 0.09
C LEU A 854 22.14 -40.30 0.06
N CYS A 855 20.83 -40.48 -0.08
CA CYS A 855 19.88 -39.36 -0.07
C CYS A 855 19.84 -38.63 1.28
N LEU A 856 20.02 -39.33 2.41
CA LEU A 856 20.15 -38.72 3.73
C LEU A 856 21.45 -37.92 3.87
N GLN A 857 22.60 -38.49 3.47
CA GLN A 857 23.90 -37.79 3.50
C GLN A 857 23.91 -36.55 2.60
N ILE A 858 23.48 -36.70 1.35
CA ILE A 858 23.43 -35.61 0.36
C ILE A 858 22.38 -34.56 0.76
N GLY A 859 21.29 -34.98 1.40
CA GLY A 859 20.24 -34.10 1.91
C GLY A 859 20.72 -33.08 2.95
N LEU A 860 21.84 -33.33 3.64
CA LEU A 860 22.45 -32.36 4.58
C LEU A 860 22.90 -31.07 3.88
N PHE A 861 23.12 -31.10 2.56
CA PHE A 861 23.61 -29.96 1.77
C PHE A 861 22.49 -29.16 1.07
N PHE A 862 21.22 -29.54 1.21
CA PHE A 862 20.10 -28.92 0.50
C PHE A 862 18.92 -28.60 1.43
N ASP A 863 18.44 -27.35 1.40
CA ASP A 863 17.25 -26.92 2.16
C ASP A 863 16.02 -27.80 1.84
N GLN A 864 15.89 -28.26 0.58
CA GLN A 864 14.99 -29.33 0.15
C GLN A 864 15.61 -30.13 -1.01
N LEU A 865 15.87 -31.43 -0.81
CA LEU A 865 16.29 -32.34 -1.87
C LEU A 865 15.08 -32.81 -2.69
N SER A 866 15.20 -32.88 -4.02
CA SER A 866 14.09 -33.31 -4.89
C SER A 866 13.71 -34.78 -4.65
N PHE A 867 12.41 -35.07 -4.59
CA PHE A 867 11.89 -36.44 -4.42
C PHE A 867 12.21 -37.36 -5.62
N ASP A 868 12.46 -36.78 -6.80
CA ASP A 868 12.92 -37.48 -8.00
C ASP A 868 14.46 -37.60 -8.08
N TYR A 869 15.22 -37.22 -7.04
CA TYR A 869 16.67 -37.29 -7.04
C TYR A 869 17.19 -38.74 -6.98
N LEU A 870 17.98 -39.13 -7.97
CA LEU A 870 18.51 -40.49 -8.13
C LEU A 870 20.05 -40.47 -8.15
N PRO A 871 20.71 -40.51 -6.97
CA PRO A 871 22.18 -40.45 -6.88
C PRO A 871 22.87 -41.58 -7.64
N LEU A 872 22.24 -42.77 -7.70
CA LEU A 872 22.72 -43.97 -8.38
C LEU A 872 22.39 -44.00 -9.89
N GLY A 873 21.79 -42.95 -10.44
CA GLY A 873 21.43 -42.85 -11.86
C GLY A 873 20.00 -43.29 -12.19
N ILE A 874 19.52 -42.94 -13.39
CA ILE A 874 18.11 -43.11 -13.80
C ILE A 874 17.67 -44.58 -13.82
N ASP A 875 18.57 -45.51 -14.16
CA ASP A 875 18.28 -46.95 -14.22
C ASP A 875 17.83 -47.54 -12.88
N SER A 876 18.20 -46.90 -11.75
CA SER A 876 17.74 -47.28 -10.42
C SER A 876 16.24 -47.00 -10.19
N LYS A 877 15.61 -46.12 -10.98
CA LYS A 877 14.21 -45.68 -10.80
C LYS A 877 13.22 -46.85 -10.82
N LYS A 878 13.41 -47.83 -11.73
CA LYS A 878 12.54 -49.02 -11.84
C LYS A 878 12.56 -49.90 -10.59
N TYR A 879 13.65 -49.87 -9.82
CA TYR A 879 13.82 -50.71 -8.63
C TYR A 879 13.53 -49.96 -7.33
N ILE A 880 13.79 -48.65 -7.25
CA ILE A 880 13.52 -47.84 -6.05
C ILE A 880 12.01 -47.64 -5.86
N PHE A 881 11.28 -47.32 -6.93
CA PHE A 881 9.83 -47.10 -6.89
C PHE A 881 8.99 -48.34 -7.22
N SER A 882 9.59 -49.54 -7.25
CA SER A 882 8.82 -50.78 -7.24
C SER A 882 8.10 -50.95 -5.89
N LYS A 883 6.84 -51.39 -5.94
CA LYS A 883 6.06 -51.76 -4.76
C LYS A 883 6.61 -53.04 -4.14
#